data_AF-A0A2S3W0I9-F1
#
_entry.id   AF-A0A2S3W0I9-F1
#
_cell.length_a   1.000
_cell.length_b   1.000
_cell.length_c   1.000
_cell.angle_alpha   90.00
_cell.angle_beta   90.00
_cell.angle_gamma   90.00
#
_symmetry.space_group_name_H-M   'P 1'
#
loop_
_entity.id
_entity.type
_entity.pdbx_description
1 polymer ?
#
loop_
_entity_poly.entity_id
_entity_poly.type
_entity_poly.pdbx_seq_one_letter_code
_entity_poly.pdbx_strand_id
1 'polypeptide(L)'
;MPPRPEPISAPFPAWQKGHAACTEEHAAAHLRVGVRAALLALGQGVLDANAALRDAVVADGHVLSCLFEELLRVVCRLAFLAGLEARGLLPAPRAEACPGHSFSRWLALACAPEGGAGGFGAWDGMRHVLGAMDAGDPERGLPALGAEPGGLALVMAARMADRDFLSAIRSLGCSIGEGRQYRPIDWRSVRSGDLAGVYEGLLETRPCLAPDGRLMLDEAGRGNDRRISGSYYTPDSLVQALLDSALDPVIDRAVADGGAEGVLALRIIDPACGGGHFLLGAARRMAARLAALRAPGRQDYQTALRDVVARCIHGVDCNPMAVELTRMALWIETAMPGRPLCFLGANIRCGNALLGVADVAVLEAGVPDGAYRALGNDDPAVVRHCLRRNQREKGDLSAPDCRALLAPFVAELSVLREMPEETTQDVARKQQCFEAWWTGVAGSTLGRACDLYVAAFMLPRPAGSQADMVPTTARLWQEPAGAEDAGYMDAAIHAASAARALHWPLVFADIMTSHGGFDVVIGNPPWDVMQLEEEEYFGTRMSAISALKGAARKAAITALGTARPDLFARFAHARRQSEAMGVFVRAGGRFPLAGRGKGNTYALFTELSLALVRPDGRAGLVVPTGIATDAMTAPLLGHLVEERRLAQLVDFENSAPLFPGVHRSFKFCLLTIANAVAATRFACFLTRTQQCGDTRRGFSLSAENIARLNPNTRTMPVFRSRMDAALTCAIYARVHVFVDEARGPAGNPWDVEFRQGLFNMTSDSRLFRTAAQLAGGGWRRDGTDWVHPGRMAQGAPDGGDGSRYVPLYEAKMGYFYDHRHAGYGRRRGERGHRVLPQTGPDEHCDPAFEVTPHYWVPHGEVMRKAGHAARAPAFFGFRNIMSPTNERTFICNLLPPWGVGNSMTLLSPGMGWSDPRTACLIANLSSLPFDFVCRQKAGGVNLNFFIVRQLPVLPPSFYSAADVEFILPRVLELTFTSNTMAPFARAMGHAGPPFAWDEARRALLRAELDAWYAHAYGLGRRQLEYVLDPHDVMGADYPSQTFRVLRKNEMAAFGEYRTRRIVLAAYDRQKGRAPRPAS
;
A
#
# COMPACT_ATOMS: atom_id res chain seq x y z
N MET A 1 -44.71 -5.13 -3.26
CA MET A 1 -43.71 -4.16 -2.77
C MET A 1 -43.66 -3.00 -3.76
N PRO A 2 -43.76 -1.75 -3.32
CA PRO A 2 -43.73 -0.59 -4.21
C PRO A 2 -42.34 -0.44 -4.87
N PRO A 3 -42.25 0.22 -6.04
CA PRO A 3 -40.99 0.37 -6.78
C PRO A 3 -40.01 1.26 -6.01
N ARG A 4 -38.74 0.86 -6.01
CA ARG A 4 -37.61 1.63 -5.46
C ARG A 4 -37.45 2.95 -6.23
N PRO A 5 -37.20 4.10 -5.57
CA PRO A 5 -36.88 5.34 -6.27
C PRO A 5 -35.52 5.22 -6.97
N GLU A 6 -35.44 5.70 -8.20
CA GLU A 6 -34.22 5.80 -9.01
C GLU A 6 -33.15 6.68 -8.32
N PRO A 7 -31.85 6.42 -8.53
CA PRO A 7 -30.79 7.30 -8.05
C PRO A 7 -30.94 8.67 -8.70
N ILE A 8 -31.02 9.72 -7.88
CA ILE A 8 -31.08 11.12 -8.31
C ILE A 8 -29.76 11.47 -9.00
N SER A 9 -29.68 11.21 -10.31
CA SER A 9 -28.68 11.80 -11.20
C SER A 9 -29.26 13.09 -11.78
N ALA A 10 -29.36 14.13 -10.95
CA ALA A 10 -29.66 15.48 -11.43
C ALA A 10 -28.35 16.31 -11.42
N PRO A 11 -28.04 17.04 -12.51
CA PRO A 11 -26.84 17.84 -12.61
C PRO A 11 -26.89 19.00 -11.61
N PHE A 12 -25.78 19.19 -10.89
CA PHE A 12 -25.56 20.29 -9.95
C PHE A 12 -26.00 21.66 -10.54
N PRO A 13 -26.70 22.53 -9.78
CA PRO A 13 -27.21 23.80 -10.32
C PRO A 13 -26.12 24.82 -10.64
N ALA A 14 -26.05 25.19 -11.93
CA ALA A 14 -25.99 26.56 -12.47
C ALA A 14 -24.99 27.62 -11.96
N TRP A 15 -23.94 27.32 -11.20
CA TRP A 15 -22.80 28.25 -11.01
C TRP A 15 -21.61 28.02 -11.97
N GLN A 16 -21.65 26.94 -12.78
CA GLN A 16 -20.65 26.67 -13.82
C GLN A 16 -20.94 27.36 -15.18
N LYS A 17 -22.13 27.94 -15.39
CA LYS A 17 -22.52 28.44 -16.73
C LYS A 17 -22.00 29.83 -17.10
N GLY A 18 -21.12 30.42 -16.30
CA GLY A 18 -20.65 31.80 -16.50
C GLY A 18 -19.16 31.98 -16.77
N HIS A 19 -18.33 30.94 -16.84
CA HIS A 19 -16.88 31.09 -17.07
C HIS A 19 -16.46 30.26 -18.27
N ALA A 20 -15.93 30.93 -19.29
CA ALA A 20 -15.38 30.31 -20.47
C ALA A 20 -14.37 29.20 -20.09
N ALA A 21 -14.37 28.12 -20.87
CA ALA A 21 -13.57 26.92 -20.68
C ALA A 21 -12.07 27.22 -20.51
N CYS A 22 -11.63 27.41 -19.27
CA CYS A 22 -10.26 27.14 -18.86
C CYS A 22 -10.32 25.79 -18.13
N THR A 23 -9.86 24.73 -18.78
CA THR A 23 -9.84 23.39 -18.16
C THR A 23 -9.02 23.43 -16.86
N GLU A 24 -9.45 22.67 -15.85
CA GLU A 24 -8.88 22.67 -14.49
C GLU A 24 -7.35 22.53 -14.44
N GLU A 25 -6.76 21.82 -15.42
CA GLU A 25 -5.30 21.66 -15.56
C GLU A 25 -4.56 22.97 -15.86
N HIS A 26 -5.16 23.95 -16.55
CA HIS A 26 -4.44 25.15 -16.99
C HIS A 26 -4.20 26.14 -15.83
N ALA A 27 -5.19 26.38 -14.96
CA ALA A 27 -5.04 27.34 -13.85
C ALA A 27 -4.02 26.87 -12.80
N ALA A 28 -4.09 25.60 -12.39
CA ALA A 28 -3.15 25.01 -11.44
C ALA A 28 -1.72 24.92 -12.03
N ALA A 29 -1.58 24.64 -13.33
CA ALA A 29 -0.27 24.64 -14.00
C ALA A 29 0.39 26.03 -13.98
N HIS A 30 -0.38 27.09 -14.27
CA HIS A 30 0.14 28.47 -14.20
C HIS A 30 0.52 28.86 -12.76
N LEU A 31 -0.29 28.49 -11.77
CA LEU A 31 0.00 28.75 -10.36
C LEU A 31 1.29 28.05 -9.90
N ARG A 32 1.51 26.79 -10.32
CA ARG A 32 2.73 26.04 -10.02
C ARG A 32 3.98 26.73 -10.55
N VAL A 33 3.94 27.24 -11.78
CA VAL A 33 5.05 27.98 -12.40
C VAL A 33 5.35 29.26 -11.63
N GLY A 34 4.31 30.03 -11.29
CA GLY A 34 4.44 31.27 -10.53
C GLY A 34 4.99 31.06 -9.12
N VAL A 35 4.47 30.06 -8.40
CA VAL A 35 4.97 29.67 -7.06
C VAL A 35 6.43 29.24 -7.11
N ARG A 36 6.83 28.44 -8.10
CA ARG A 36 8.23 28.05 -8.29
C ARG A 36 9.14 29.26 -8.51
N ALA A 37 8.74 30.17 -9.39
CA ALA A 37 9.51 31.38 -9.67
C ALA A 37 9.60 32.29 -8.41
N ALA A 38 8.52 32.39 -7.63
CA ALA A 38 8.51 33.12 -6.37
C ALA A 38 9.46 32.50 -5.34
N LEU A 39 9.49 31.17 -5.19
CA LEU A 39 10.42 30.47 -4.30
C LEU A 39 11.88 30.74 -4.67
N LEU A 40 12.21 30.68 -5.97
CA LEU A 40 13.55 30.97 -6.46
C LEU A 40 13.94 32.43 -6.21
N ALA A 41 13.03 33.38 -6.47
CA ALA A 41 13.27 34.80 -6.24
C ALA A 41 13.46 35.13 -4.75
N LEU A 42 12.62 34.58 -3.87
CA LEU A 42 12.74 34.74 -2.43
C LEU A 42 14.04 34.13 -1.91
N GLY A 43 14.31 32.86 -2.27
CA GLY A 43 15.49 32.15 -1.80
C GLY A 43 16.79 32.80 -2.29
N GLN A 44 16.86 33.20 -3.55
CA GLN A 44 18.03 33.92 -4.07
C GLN A 44 18.22 35.26 -3.36
N GLY A 45 17.17 36.09 -3.23
CA GLY A 45 17.29 37.39 -2.59
C GLY A 45 17.68 37.30 -1.10
N VAL A 46 17.20 36.28 -0.38
CA VAL A 46 17.63 35.99 0.99
C VAL A 46 19.10 35.55 1.01
N LEU A 47 19.54 34.66 0.12
CA LEU A 47 20.94 34.20 0.10
C LEU A 47 21.91 35.31 -0.33
N ASP A 48 21.50 36.21 -1.22
CA ASP A 48 22.33 37.33 -1.68
C ASP A 48 22.57 38.33 -0.55
N ALA A 49 21.52 38.68 0.18
CA ALA A 49 21.55 39.69 1.24
C ALA A 49 22.14 39.20 2.57
N ASN A 50 22.29 37.88 2.79
CA ASN A 50 22.73 37.30 4.06
C ASN A 50 23.94 36.37 3.87
N ALA A 51 25.15 36.95 3.89
CA ALA A 51 26.40 36.20 3.65
C ALA A 51 26.59 35.01 4.60
N ALA A 52 26.34 35.19 5.90
CA ALA A 52 26.48 34.10 6.89
C ALA A 52 25.52 32.93 6.64
N LEU A 53 24.29 33.21 6.19
CA LEU A 53 23.31 32.16 5.84
C LEU A 53 23.75 31.41 4.58
N ARG A 54 24.27 32.13 3.58
CA ARG A 54 24.84 31.52 2.37
C ARG A 54 26.02 30.61 2.69
N ASP A 55 26.93 31.04 3.55
CA ASP A 55 28.08 30.22 3.98
C ASP A 55 27.62 28.98 4.75
N ALA A 56 26.60 29.11 5.61
CA ALA A 56 25.99 27.98 6.32
C ALA A 56 25.32 26.98 5.36
N VAL A 57 24.64 27.46 4.32
CA VAL A 57 24.05 26.62 3.26
C VAL A 57 25.12 25.85 2.47
N VAL A 58 26.24 26.48 2.14
CA VAL A 58 27.36 25.82 1.43
C VAL A 58 28.00 24.75 2.31
N ALA A 59 28.10 24.99 3.62
CA ALA A 59 28.67 24.04 4.58
C ALA A 59 27.74 22.85 4.89
N ASP A 60 26.43 23.10 5.00
CA ASP A 60 25.41 22.10 5.32
C ASP A 60 24.14 22.31 4.48
N GLY A 61 23.94 21.42 3.50
CA GLY A 61 22.74 21.41 2.64
C GLY A 61 21.42 21.22 3.40
N HIS A 62 21.46 20.80 4.68
CA HIS A 62 20.26 20.80 5.52
C HIS A 62 19.74 22.21 5.80
N VAL A 63 20.62 23.20 5.97
CA VAL A 63 20.21 24.60 6.17
C VAL A 63 19.42 25.10 4.98
N LEU A 64 19.81 24.70 3.76
CA LEU A 64 19.07 25.03 2.54
C LEU A 64 17.70 24.36 2.51
N SER A 65 17.61 23.12 3.00
CA SER A 65 16.34 22.40 3.10
C SER A 65 15.39 23.10 4.07
N CYS A 66 15.88 23.51 5.25
CA CYS A 66 15.09 24.28 6.23
C CYS A 66 14.64 25.62 5.65
N LEU A 67 15.55 26.37 5.01
CA LEU A 67 15.20 27.64 4.36
C LEU A 67 14.12 27.43 3.30
N PHE A 68 14.24 26.38 2.47
CA PHE A 68 13.25 26.07 1.44
C PHE A 68 11.87 25.74 2.04
N GLU A 69 11.81 24.98 3.14
CA GLU A 69 10.56 24.70 3.86
C GLU A 69 9.91 25.98 4.40
N GLU A 70 10.68 26.89 4.99
CA GLU A 70 10.18 28.19 5.45
C GLU A 70 9.67 29.06 4.28
N LEU A 71 10.41 29.11 3.17
CA LEU A 71 10.00 29.85 1.97
C LEU A 71 8.70 29.29 1.38
N LEU A 72 8.52 27.98 1.41
CA LEU A 72 7.29 27.33 0.97
C LEU A 72 6.10 27.72 1.84
N ARG A 73 6.27 27.79 3.17
CA ARG A 73 5.28 28.33 4.11
C ARG A 73 4.92 29.78 3.77
N VAL A 74 5.92 30.63 3.53
CA VAL A 74 5.70 32.04 3.16
C VAL A 74 4.90 32.17 1.87
N VAL A 75 5.26 31.45 0.80
CA VAL A 75 4.54 31.56 -0.48
C VAL A 75 3.09 31.08 -0.35
N CYS A 76 2.83 30.02 0.41
CA CYS A 76 1.46 29.53 0.66
C CYS A 76 0.64 30.55 1.46
N ARG A 77 1.21 31.17 2.50
CA ARG A 77 0.57 32.24 3.28
C ARG A 77 0.26 33.47 2.43
N LEU A 78 1.16 33.87 1.55
CA LEU A 78 0.95 34.98 0.62
C LEU A 78 -0.16 34.68 -0.39
N ALA A 79 -0.22 33.46 -0.92
CA ALA A 79 -1.28 33.02 -1.82
C ALA A 79 -2.65 32.96 -1.11
N PHE A 80 -2.68 32.50 0.14
CA PHE A 80 -3.86 32.53 0.99
C PHE A 80 -4.34 33.97 1.24
N LEU A 81 -3.43 34.88 1.60
CA LEU A 81 -3.73 36.31 1.77
C LEU A 81 -4.29 36.94 0.49
N ALA A 82 -3.67 36.66 -0.66
CA ALA A 82 -4.17 37.10 -1.97
C ALA A 82 -5.59 36.60 -2.23
N GLY A 83 -5.86 35.35 -1.88
CA GLY A 83 -7.18 34.74 -1.98
C GLY A 83 -8.25 35.37 -1.08
N LEU A 84 -7.89 35.76 0.14
CA LEU A 84 -8.79 36.45 1.08
C LEU A 84 -9.09 37.88 0.61
N GLU A 85 -8.06 38.64 0.23
CA GLU A 85 -8.18 40.02 -0.25
C GLU A 85 -9.04 40.10 -1.51
N ALA A 86 -8.75 39.25 -2.51
CA ALA A 86 -9.46 39.28 -3.78
C ALA A 86 -10.96 38.98 -3.64
N ARG A 87 -11.34 38.17 -2.64
CA ARG A 87 -12.73 37.82 -2.32
C ARG A 87 -13.42 38.80 -1.36
N GLY A 88 -12.72 39.82 -0.88
CA GLY A 88 -13.27 40.78 0.08
C GLY A 88 -13.60 40.14 1.44
N LEU A 89 -12.81 39.16 1.86
CA LEU A 89 -13.04 38.39 3.08
C LEU A 89 -12.34 38.99 4.31
N LEU A 90 -11.37 39.88 4.10
CA LEU A 90 -10.80 40.68 5.17
C LEU A 90 -11.73 41.86 5.50
N PRO A 91 -11.89 42.24 6.78
CA PRO A 91 -12.62 43.44 7.16
C PRO A 91 -12.06 44.64 6.38
N ALA A 92 -12.95 45.46 5.79
CA ALA A 92 -12.52 46.68 5.12
C ALA A 92 -11.73 47.54 6.12
N PRO A 93 -10.44 47.83 5.88
CA PRO A 93 -9.70 48.67 6.80
C PRO A 93 -10.41 50.02 6.88
N ARG A 94 -10.62 50.55 8.09
CA ARG A 94 -10.83 52.00 8.24
C ARG A 94 -9.69 52.64 7.46
N ALA A 95 -10.03 53.46 6.46
CA ALA A 95 -9.16 53.86 5.34
C ALA A 95 -7.84 54.56 5.71
N GLU A 96 -7.52 54.68 7.00
CA GLU A 96 -6.40 55.43 7.55
C GLU A 96 -5.43 54.57 8.40
N ALA A 97 -5.75 53.31 8.74
CA ALA A 97 -5.03 52.62 9.82
C ALA A 97 -3.77 51.80 9.46
N CYS A 98 -3.45 51.51 8.19
CA CYS A 98 -2.18 50.82 7.85
C CYS A 98 -1.75 50.92 6.38
N PRO A 99 -1.06 51.98 5.95
CA PRO A 99 -0.46 52.06 4.63
C PRO A 99 0.80 51.18 4.55
N GLY A 100 0.70 49.91 4.10
CA GLY A 100 1.91 49.10 3.81
C GLY A 100 1.82 47.57 3.81
N HIS A 101 0.67 46.98 4.15
CA HIS A 101 0.60 45.56 4.59
C HIS A 101 -0.49 44.74 3.87
N SER A 102 -0.58 44.81 2.53
CA SER A 102 -1.53 44.00 1.74
C SER A 102 -0.90 43.42 0.47
N PHE A 103 -1.31 42.20 0.11
CA PHE A 103 -0.81 41.51 -1.07
C PHE A 103 -1.10 42.29 -2.35
N SER A 104 -2.33 42.79 -2.48
CA SER A 104 -2.78 43.57 -3.64
C SER A 104 -1.96 44.83 -3.84
N ARG A 105 -1.51 45.48 -2.76
CA ARG A 105 -0.62 46.65 -2.82
C ARG A 105 0.79 46.25 -3.24
N TRP A 106 1.37 45.19 -2.68
CA TRP A 106 2.67 44.70 -3.12
C TRP A 106 2.66 44.30 -4.59
N LEU A 107 1.56 43.70 -5.07
CA LEU A 107 1.40 43.36 -6.48
C LEU A 107 1.29 44.59 -7.38
N ALA A 108 0.55 45.62 -6.95
CA ALA A 108 0.46 46.89 -7.67
C ALA A 108 1.84 47.59 -7.76
N LEU A 109 2.59 47.62 -6.66
CA LEU A 109 3.96 48.14 -6.63
C LEU A 109 4.89 47.34 -7.53
N ALA A 110 4.77 46.01 -7.52
CA ALA A 110 5.56 45.14 -8.38
C ALA A 110 5.26 45.37 -9.87
N CYS A 111 4.03 45.75 -10.25
CA CYS A 111 3.63 45.94 -11.63
C CYS A 111 3.81 47.37 -12.17
N ALA A 112 4.27 48.33 -11.34
CA ALA A 112 4.40 49.73 -11.75
C ALA A 112 5.55 49.93 -12.80
N PRO A 113 5.33 50.77 -13.84
CA PRO A 113 6.26 50.94 -14.97
C PRO A 113 7.52 51.78 -14.68
N GLU A 114 7.50 52.63 -13.66
CA GLU A 114 8.69 53.33 -13.16
C GLU A 114 9.05 52.72 -11.81
N GLY A 115 10.31 52.30 -11.67
CA GLY A 115 10.79 51.76 -10.41
C GLY A 115 10.43 52.74 -9.29
N GLY A 116 9.58 52.30 -8.36
CA GLY A 116 9.26 53.02 -7.14
C GLY A 116 10.54 53.21 -6.33
N ALA A 117 11.33 54.19 -6.74
CA ALA A 117 12.56 54.59 -6.13
C ALA A 117 12.19 55.40 -4.90
N GLY A 118 12.37 54.77 -3.73
CA GLY A 118 12.34 55.43 -2.43
C GLY A 118 10.98 55.39 -1.73
N GLY A 119 10.79 54.37 -0.89
CA GLY A 119 9.85 54.46 0.23
C GLY A 119 9.18 53.15 0.62
N PHE A 120 9.54 52.68 1.82
CA PHE A 120 8.82 51.75 2.72
C PHE A 120 9.09 50.25 2.55
N GLY A 121 9.66 49.66 3.61
CA GLY A 121 10.08 48.27 3.72
C GLY A 121 8.95 47.27 3.45
N ALA A 122 8.82 46.84 2.20
CA ALA A 122 7.85 45.85 1.77
C ALA A 122 8.20 44.46 2.32
N TRP A 123 9.49 44.11 2.37
CA TRP A 123 9.97 42.93 3.07
C TRP A 123 9.63 42.96 4.56
N ASP A 124 9.88 44.10 5.22
CA ASP A 124 9.59 44.28 6.65
C ASP A 124 8.08 44.24 6.93
N GLY A 125 7.28 44.85 6.05
CA GLY A 125 5.83 44.78 6.10
C GLY A 125 5.33 43.34 5.90
N MET A 126 5.92 42.58 5.00
CA MET A 126 5.59 41.16 4.83
C MET A 126 5.91 40.36 6.11
N ARG A 127 7.09 40.56 6.73
CA ARG A 127 7.43 39.91 8.01
C ARG A 127 6.43 40.27 9.11
N HIS A 128 5.99 41.52 9.18
CA HIS A 128 4.96 41.94 10.13
C HIS A 128 3.61 41.25 9.88
N VAL A 129 3.20 41.10 8.62
CA VAL A 129 1.98 40.33 8.26
C VAL A 129 2.12 38.86 8.63
N LEU A 130 3.27 38.22 8.35
CA LEU A 130 3.50 36.84 8.74
C LEU A 130 3.42 36.64 10.26
N GLY A 131 4.03 37.54 11.04
CA GLY A 131 3.93 37.52 12.50
C GLY A 131 2.49 37.74 13.00
N ALA A 132 1.72 38.59 12.33
CA ALA A 132 0.29 38.77 12.61
C ALA A 132 -0.53 37.51 12.28
N MET A 133 -0.18 36.77 11.23
CA MET A 133 -0.82 35.49 10.90
C MET A 133 -0.44 34.36 11.87
N ASP A 134 0.72 34.42 12.51
CA ASP A 134 1.14 33.43 13.52
C ASP A 134 0.28 33.53 14.79
N ALA A 135 0.10 34.74 15.32
CA ALA A 135 -0.67 35.00 16.54
C ALA A 135 -2.17 35.25 16.30
N GLY A 136 -2.55 35.58 15.06
CA GLY A 136 -3.85 36.14 14.70
C GLY A 136 -3.92 37.65 14.93
N ASP A 137 -4.68 38.33 14.07
CA ASP A 137 -4.92 39.78 14.17
C ASP A 137 -6.42 40.05 13.94
N PRO A 138 -7.22 40.12 15.02
CA PRO A 138 -8.66 40.36 14.94
C PRO A 138 -9.03 41.71 14.31
N GLU A 139 -8.16 42.73 14.42
CA GLU A 139 -8.41 44.06 13.86
C GLU A 139 -8.25 44.06 12.33
N ARG A 140 -7.31 43.26 11.82
CA ARG A 140 -7.10 43.04 10.37
C ARG A 140 -7.89 41.86 9.81
N GLY A 141 -8.61 41.13 10.67
CA GLY A 141 -9.33 39.90 10.33
C GLY A 141 -8.44 38.75 9.86
N LEU A 142 -7.15 38.77 10.24
CA LEU A 142 -6.22 37.67 9.94
C LEU A 142 -6.40 36.56 10.98
N PRO A 143 -6.55 35.29 10.55
CA PRO A 143 -6.66 34.17 11.48
C PRO A 143 -5.30 33.86 12.12
N ALA A 144 -5.33 33.27 13.31
CA ALA A 144 -4.17 32.63 13.90
C ALA A 144 -3.92 31.28 13.19
N LEU A 145 -2.90 31.22 12.36
CA LEU A 145 -2.43 29.96 11.76
C LEU A 145 -1.70 29.09 12.81
N GLY A 146 -1.17 29.74 13.84
CA GLY A 146 -0.33 29.16 14.88
C GLY A 146 1.15 29.21 14.49
N ALA A 147 1.99 29.70 15.40
CA ALA A 147 3.44 29.60 15.27
C ALA A 147 3.89 28.18 15.67
N GLU A 148 4.61 27.50 14.79
CA GLU A 148 5.49 26.44 15.26
C GLU A 148 6.73 27.09 15.91
N PRO A 149 7.22 26.58 17.07
CA PRO A 149 8.51 26.99 17.60
C PRO A 149 9.61 26.94 16.53
N GLY A 150 10.15 28.10 16.16
CA GLY A 150 11.18 28.23 15.12
C GLY A 150 10.72 28.08 13.68
N GLY A 151 9.41 27.99 13.40
CA GLY A 151 8.86 27.59 12.09
C GLY A 151 9.11 28.54 10.91
N LEU A 152 9.54 29.77 11.16
CA LEU A 152 9.97 30.77 10.16
C LEU A 152 11.23 31.53 10.62
N ALA A 153 12.07 30.90 11.45
CA ALA A 153 13.16 31.59 12.13
C ALA A 153 14.19 32.19 11.16
N LEU A 154 14.54 31.46 10.09
CA LEU A 154 15.52 31.94 9.11
C LEU A 154 14.97 33.11 8.31
N VAL A 155 13.74 33.02 7.82
CA VAL A 155 13.09 34.07 7.02
C VAL A 155 12.80 35.31 7.86
N MET A 156 12.34 35.14 9.09
CA MET A 156 12.04 36.27 9.98
C MET A 156 13.30 37.02 10.41
N ALA A 157 14.46 36.36 10.48
CA ALA A 157 15.75 36.98 10.76
C ALA A 157 16.47 37.54 9.51
N ALA A 158 16.10 37.08 8.31
CA ALA A 158 16.77 37.44 7.08
C ALA A 158 16.50 38.89 6.62
N ARG A 159 17.51 39.49 5.99
CA ARG A 159 17.38 40.74 5.23
C ARG A 159 17.09 40.43 3.77
N MET A 160 16.32 41.27 3.08
CA MET A 160 16.09 41.16 1.64
C MET A 160 15.82 42.55 1.07
N ALA A 161 16.26 42.81 -0.17
CA ALA A 161 15.92 44.05 -0.84
C ALA A 161 14.46 44.01 -1.34
N ASP A 162 13.74 45.13 -1.20
CA ASP A 162 12.33 45.22 -1.63
C ASP A 162 12.15 44.90 -3.12
N ARG A 163 13.12 45.24 -3.96
CA ARG A 163 13.12 44.87 -5.39
C ARG A 163 13.00 43.36 -5.58
N ASP A 164 13.75 42.58 -4.82
CA ASP A 164 13.82 41.13 -4.96
C ASP A 164 12.56 40.49 -4.37
N PHE A 165 12.04 41.01 -3.26
CA PHE A 165 10.73 40.62 -2.73
C PHE A 165 9.58 40.92 -3.71
N LEU A 166 9.53 42.13 -4.28
CA LEU A 166 8.52 42.51 -5.27
C LEU A 166 8.63 41.69 -6.57
N SER A 167 9.84 41.21 -6.91
CA SER A 167 10.03 40.24 -8.00
C SER A 167 9.33 38.91 -7.71
N ALA A 168 9.42 38.43 -6.46
CA ALA A 168 8.71 37.24 -6.03
C ALA A 168 7.18 37.45 -6.03
N ILE A 169 6.71 38.60 -5.54
CA ILE A 169 5.28 38.95 -5.57
C ILE A 169 4.74 39.01 -7.00
N ARG A 170 5.50 39.59 -7.94
CA ARG A 170 5.14 39.60 -9.37
C ARG A 170 5.03 38.18 -9.93
N SER A 171 5.98 37.32 -9.58
CA SER A 171 6.00 35.92 -10.03
C SER A 171 4.81 35.14 -9.48
N LEU A 172 4.42 35.41 -8.23
CA LEU A 172 3.27 34.77 -7.60
C LEU A 172 1.93 35.33 -8.12
N GLY A 173 1.84 36.65 -8.34
CA GLY A 173 0.60 37.35 -8.65
C GLY A 173 0.35 37.58 -10.15
N CYS A 174 1.27 37.25 -11.04
CA CYS A 174 1.11 37.40 -12.49
C CYS A 174 1.50 36.14 -13.26
N SER A 175 0.73 35.83 -14.29
CA SER A 175 1.06 34.87 -15.34
C SER A 175 1.82 35.56 -16.49
N ILE A 176 2.65 34.80 -17.21
CA ILE A 176 3.36 35.30 -18.40
C ILE A 176 2.59 34.81 -19.63
N GLY A 177 2.01 35.74 -20.40
CA GLY A 177 1.33 35.43 -21.66
C GLY A 177 2.27 35.29 -22.85
N GLU A 178 1.74 34.81 -23.99
CA GLU A 178 2.42 34.82 -25.28
C GLU A 178 2.82 36.27 -25.63
N GLY A 179 4.13 36.56 -25.64
CA GLY A 179 4.68 37.92 -25.81
C GLY A 179 5.36 38.54 -24.58
N ARG A 180 5.61 37.77 -23.50
CA ARG A 180 6.26 38.26 -22.25
C ARG A 180 5.50 39.36 -21.50
N GLN A 181 4.21 39.53 -21.77
CA GLN A 181 3.36 40.44 -21.00
C GLN A 181 2.92 39.75 -19.70
N TYR A 182 3.06 40.47 -18.58
CA TYR A 182 2.55 40.03 -17.28
C TYR A 182 1.04 40.28 -17.21
N ARG A 183 0.25 39.23 -16.92
CA ARG A 183 -1.19 39.32 -16.66
C ARG A 183 -1.49 38.92 -15.23
N PRO A 184 -2.12 39.77 -14.41
CA PRO A 184 -2.49 39.42 -13.04
C PRO A 184 -3.31 38.13 -12.98
N ILE A 185 -3.01 37.30 -11.99
CA ILE A 185 -3.81 36.10 -11.70
C ILE A 185 -5.13 36.52 -11.07
N ASP A 186 -6.23 35.97 -11.54
CA ASP A 186 -7.53 36.15 -10.88
C ASP A 186 -7.64 35.23 -9.66
N TRP A 187 -7.21 35.75 -8.51
CA TRP A 187 -7.25 35.07 -7.22
C TRP A 187 -8.65 34.69 -6.74
N ARG A 188 -9.73 35.26 -7.33
CA ARG A 188 -11.11 34.83 -7.04
C ARG A 188 -11.44 33.46 -7.63
N SER A 189 -10.81 33.15 -8.76
CA SER A 189 -11.03 31.91 -9.52
C SER A 189 -10.19 30.73 -9.01
N VAL A 190 -9.08 31.01 -8.30
CA VAL A 190 -8.20 29.98 -7.72
C VAL A 190 -8.96 29.18 -6.66
N ARG A 191 -9.16 27.89 -6.86
CA ARG A 191 -9.87 27.02 -5.92
C ARG A 191 -8.95 26.64 -4.75
N SER A 192 -9.54 26.32 -3.61
CA SER A 192 -8.79 25.85 -2.42
C SER A 192 -7.91 24.63 -2.70
N GLY A 193 -8.39 23.67 -3.52
CA GLY A 193 -7.63 22.48 -3.91
C GLY A 193 -6.44 22.76 -4.82
N ASP A 194 -6.41 23.91 -5.52
CA ASP A 194 -5.30 24.26 -6.41
C ASP A 194 -4.03 24.56 -5.60
N LEU A 195 -4.17 25.21 -4.44
CA LEU A 195 -3.05 25.52 -3.54
C LEU A 195 -2.46 24.26 -2.90
N ALA A 196 -3.33 23.36 -2.42
CA ALA A 196 -2.92 22.08 -1.87
C ALA A 196 -2.20 21.22 -2.94
N GLY A 197 -2.73 21.16 -4.16
CA GLY A 197 -2.09 20.47 -5.28
C GLY A 197 -0.74 21.06 -5.69
N VAL A 198 -0.58 22.39 -5.65
CA VAL A 198 0.72 23.04 -5.90
C VAL A 198 1.73 22.69 -4.81
N TYR A 199 1.34 22.73 -3.53
CA TYR A 199 2.21 22.34 -2.43
C TYR A 199 2.66 20.88 -2.54
N GLU A 200 1.73 19.96 -2.74
CA GLU A 200 2.03 18.52 -2.89
C GLU A 200 2.97 18.27 -4.08
N GLY A 201 2.76 18.99 -5.20
CA GLY A 201 3.65 18.93 -6.36
C GLY A 201 5.03 19.58 -6.16
N LEU A 202 5.22 20.37 -5.10
CA LEU A 202 6.49 21.04 -4.75
C LEU A 202 7.27 20.30 -3.65
N LEU A 203 6.61 19.48 -2.84
CA LEU A 203 7.28 18.55 -1.91
C LEU A 203 8.26 17.61 -2.64
N GLU A 204 8.04 17.37 -3.93
CA GLU A 204 8.90 16.56 -4.81
C GLU A 204 10.18 17.29 -5.28
N THR A 205 10.31 18.58 -4.99
CA THR A 205 11.33 19.44 -5.58
C THR A 205 12.52 19.62 -4.64
N ARG A 206 13.74 19.39 -5.13
CA ARG A 206 14.95 19.52 -4.31
C ARG A 206 15.62 20.87 -4.52
N PRO A 207 15.85 21.67 -3.47
CA PRO A 207 16.66 22.88 -3.59
C PRO A 207 18.13 22.49 -3.72
N CYS A 208 18.85 23.12 -4.66
CA CYS A 208 20.29 22.98 -4.81
C CYS A 208 20.93 24.31 -5.23
N LEU A 209 22.22 24.47 -4.96
CA LEU A 209 22.99 25.59 -5.47
C LEU A 209 23.76 25.17 -6.72
N ALA A 210 23.68 25.98 -7.77
CA ALA A 210 24.57 25.88 -8.92
C ALA A 210 26.00 26.32 -8.54
N PRO A 211 27.03 25.95 -9.33
CA PRO A 211 28.42 26.31 -9.03
C PRO A 211 28.68 27.82 -8.93
N ASP A 212 27.83 28.63 -9.57
CA ASP A 212 27.85 30.09 -9.52
C ASP A 212 27.11 30.68 -8.30
N GLY A 213 26.62 29.84 -7.39
CA GLY A 213 25.89 30.24 -6.18
C GLY A 213 24.39 30.48 -6.41
N ARG A 214 23.88 30.26 -7.61
CA ARG A 214 22.44 30.46 -7.91
C ARG A 214 21.59 29.31 -7.35
N LEU A 215 20.49 29.66 -6.67
CA LEU A 215 19.48 28.71 -6.22
C LEU A 215 18.76 28.09 -7.42
N MET A 216 18.65 26.77 -7.42
CA MET A 216 17.94 25.98 -8.40
C MET A 216 17.03 24.97 -7.71
N LEU A 217 16.03 24.51 -8.46
CA LEU A 217 15.09 23.47 -8.06
C LEU A 217 15.23 22.29 -9.03
N ASP A 218 15.80 21.19 -8.54
CA ASP A 218 16.02 19.96 -9.32
C ASP A 218 14.74 19.09 -9.35
N GLU A 219 14.43 18.58 -10.55
CA GLU A 219 13.27 17.71 -10.83
C GLU A 219 13.67 16.27 -11.20
N ALA A 220 14.97 15.96 -11.29
CA ALA A 220 15.45 14.66 -11.75
C ALA A 220 15.12 13.48 -10.79
N GLY A 221 14.61 13.76 -9.58
CA GLY A 221 14.33 12.79 -8.50
C GLY A 221 12.91 12.18 -8.45
N ARG A 222 12.03 12.48 -9.41
CA ARG A 222 10.57 12.17 -9.42
C ARG A 222 10.13 10.74 -9.04
N GLY A 223 11.03 9.75 -8.97
CA GLY A 223 10.71 8.35 -8.64
C GLY A 223 10.91 7.93 -7.17
N ASN A 224 11.92 8.45 -6.46
CA ASN A 224 12.22 8.04 -5.08
C ASN A 224 11.56 8.97 -4.04
N ASP A 225 11.30 10.25 -4.39
CA ASP A 225 10.94 11.28 -3.40
C ASP A 225 9.48 11.28 -2.92
N ARG A 226 8.58 10.67 -3.70
CA ARG A 226 7.18 10.45 -3.30
C ARG A 226 7.00 9.44 -2.19
N ARG A 227 8.01 8.60 -2.01
CA ARG A 227 8.14 7.63 -0.92
C ARG A 227 8.64 8.29 0.37
N ILE A 228 9.30 9.45 0.26
CA ILE A 228 9.88 10.20 1.39
C ILE A 228 8.82 11.02 2.10
N SER A 229 7.96 11.69 1.35
CA SER A 229 6.87 12.51 1.90
C SER A 229 5.59 11.73 2.16
N GLY A 230 5.45 10.52 1.58
CA GLY A 230 4.23 9.71 1.62
C GLY A 230 2.99 10.39 1.02
N SER A 231 3.15 11.56 0.38
CA SER A 231 2.06 12.42 -0.08
C SER A 231 1.75 12.16 -1.55
N TYR A 232 0.64 11.45 -1.81
CA TYR A 232 0.11 11.26 -3.16
C TYR A 232 -1.16 12.09 -3.32
N TYR A 233 -1.12 13.10 -4.19
CA TYR A 233 -2.33 13.81 -4.62
C TYR A 233 -3.38 12.80 -5.06
N THR A 234 -4.55 12.85 -4.43
CA THR A 234 -5.64 11.92 -4.72
C THR A 234 -6.60 12.57 -5.71
N PRO A 235 -6.74 12.03 -6.94
CA PRO A 235 -7.69 12.54 -7.92
C PRO A 235 -9.11 12.65 -7.35
N ASP A 236 -9.82 13.73 -7.67
CA ASP A 236 -11.19 13.95 -7.19
C ASP A 236 -12.11 12.76 -7.50
N SER A 237 -11.98 12.14 -8.67
CA SER A 237 -12.80 10.96 -9.00
C SER A 237 -12.62 9.77 -8.04
N LEU A 238 -11.44 9.59 -7.42
CA LEU A 238 -11.22 8.58 -6.38
C LEU A 238 -11.78 9.03 -5.03
N VAL A 239 -11.65 10.32 -4.72
CA VAL A 239 -12.27 10.93 -3.52
C VAL A 239 -13.78 10.72 -3.55
N GLN A 240 -14.45 11.10 -4.65
CA GLN A 240 -15.90 10.93 -4.80
C GLN A 240 -16.30 9.45 -4.70
N ALA A 241 -15.59 8.54 -5.39
CA ALA A 241 -15.90 7.11 -5.35
C ALA A 241 -15.77 6.48 -3.95
N LEU A 242 -14.87 7.01 -3.10
CA LEU A 242 -14.73 6.56 -1.71
C LEU A 242 -15.80 7.17 -0.80
N LEU A 243 -16.16 8.44 -1.01
CA LEU A 243 -17.25 9.10 -0.30
C LEU A 243 -18.60 8.40 -0.54
N ASP A 244 -18.85 7.94 -1.78
CA ASP A 244 -20.06 7.18 -2.14
C ASP A 244 -20.27 5.93 -1.25
N SER A 245 -19.19 5.24 -0.85
CA SER A 245 -19.27 4.01 -0.05
C SER A 245 -19.10 4.22 1.45
N ALA A 246 -18.30 5.22 1.86
CA ALA A 246 -17.95 5.46 3.26
C ALA A 246 -18.83 6.53 3.92
N LEU A 247 -19.15 7.63 3.24
CA LEU A 247 -19.82 8.80 3.82
C LEU A 247 -21.33 8.81 3.56
N ASP A 248 -21.75 8.62 2.31
CA ASP A 248 -23.16 8.79 1.91
C ASP A 248 -24.12 7.90 2.73
N PRO A 249 -23.82 6.61 2.99
CA PRO A 249 -24.68 5.77 3.81
C PRO A 249 -24.82 6.25 5.27
N VAL A 250 -23.81 6.96 5.79
CA VAL A 250 -23.84 7.52 7.14
C VAL A 250 -24.65 8.81 7.17
N ILE A 251 -24.49 9.68 6.15
CA ILE A 251 -25.35 10.86 5.98
C ILE A 251 -26.81 10.44 5.84
N ASP A 252 -27.13 9.46 5.00
CA ASP A 252 -28.50 9.01 4.76
C ASP A 252 -29.17 8.54 6.06
N ARG A 253 -28.44 7.80 6.90
CA ARG A 253 -28.92 7.40 8.24
C ARG A 253 -29.13 8.62 9.14
N ALA A 254 -28.15 9.52 9.22
CA ALA A 254 -28.24 10.71 10.05
C ALA A 254 -29.44 11.61 9.68
N VAL A 255 -29.71 11.75 8.39
CA VAL A 255 -30.88 12.47 7.87
C VAL A 255 -32.17 11.78 8.29
N ALA A 256 -32.23 10.45 8.20
CA ALA A 256 -33.40 9.69 8.62
C ALA A 256 -33.66 9.80 10.13
N ASP A 257 -32.61 9.83 10.95
CA ASP A 257 -32.70 9.84 12.40
C ASP A 257 -32.99 11.25 12.98
N GLY A 258 -32.43 12.30 12.38
CA GLY A 258 -32.46 13.65 12.97
C GLY A 258 -32.44 14.81 11.98
N GLY A 259 -32.64 14.57 10.69
CA GLY A 259 -32.67 15.63 9.67
C GLY A 259 -31.39 16.46 9.63
N ALA A 260 -31.53 17.79 9.64
CA ALA A 260 -30.40 18.72 9.57
C ALA A 260 -29.47 18.63 10.80
N GLU A 261 -30.02 18.51 12.01
CA GLU A 261 -29.21 18.37 13.23
C GLU A 261 -28.54 17.00 13.31
N GLY A 262 -29.17 15.95 12.77
CA GLY A 262 -28.54 14.64 12.60
C GLY A 262 -27.24 14.73 11.79
N VAL A 263 -27.24 15.49 10.68
CA VAL A 263 -26.03 15.71 9.86
C VAL A 263 -24.96 16.50 10.61
N LEU A 264 -25.35 17.51 11.40
CA LEU A 264 -24.42 18.35 12.17
C LEU A 264 -23.88 17.67 13.45
N ALA A 265 -24.51 16.58 13.87
CA ALA A 265 -24.01 15.71 14.93
C ALA A 265 -22.88 14.77 14.44
N LEU A 266 -22.64 14.70 13.12
CA LEU A 266 -21.61 13.82 12.58
C LEU A 266 -20.18 14.31 12.90
N ARG A 267 -19.24 13.38 13.03
CA ARG A 267 -17.81 13.56 13.29
C ARG A 267 -17.00 12.78 12.27
N ILE A 268 -16.36 13.48 11.35
CA ILE A 268 -15.59 12.93 10.24
C ILE A 268 -14.12 13.27 10.46
N ILE A 269 -13.24 12.30 10.27
CA ILE A 269 -11.80 12.50 10.41
C ILE A 269 -10.99 11.91 9.27
N ASP A 270 -9.91 12.61 8.90
CA ASP A 270 -8.78 12.05 8.16
C ASP A 270 -7.53 12.07 9.07
N PRO A 271 -7.03 10.90 9.50
CA PRO A 271 -5.90 10.81 10.44
C PRO A 271 -4.53 11.01 9.77
N ALA A 272 -4.49 11.25 8.46
CA ALA A 272 -3.30 11.63 7.69
C ALA A 272 -3.71 12.63 6.60
N CYS A 273 -4.24 13.78 7.01
CA CYS A 273 -5.07 14.62 6.16
C CYS A 273 -4.33 15.34 5.02
N GLY A 274 -3.00 15.44 5.07
CA GLY A 274 -2.22 16.09 4.01
C GLY A 274 -2.73 17.51 3.72
N GLY A 275 -3.00 17.82 2.46
CA GLY A 275 -3.62 19.09 2.04
C GLY A 275 -5.13 19.22 2.30
N GLY A 276 -5.79 18.22 2.90
CA GLY A 276 -7.19 18.27 3.29
C GLY A 276 -8.21 17.90 2.21
N HIS A 277 -7.79 17.26 1.11
CA HIS A 277 -8.64 16.94 -0.04
C HIS A 277 -9.88 16.10 0.32
N PHE A 278 -9.72 15.04 1.12
CA PHE A 278 -10.84 14.22 1.57
C PHE A 278 -11.77 14.97 2.52
N LEU A 279 -11.21 15.74 3.45
CA LEU A 279 -11.98 16.56 4.39
C LEU A 279 -12.84 17.59 3.67
N LEU A 280 -12.28 18.25 2.66
CA LEU A 280 -13.01 19.20 1.84
C LEU A 280 -14.09 18.51 0.98
N GLY A 281 -13.79 17.35 0.39
CA GLY A 281 -14.76 16.54 -0.34
C GLY A 281 -15.96 16.14 0.54
N ALA A 282 -15.67 15.65 1.75
CA ALA A 282 -16.68 15.30 2.75
C ALA A 282 -17.51 16.52 3.16
N ALA A 283 -16.86 17.65 3.47
CA ALA A 283 -17.51 18.89 3.87
C ALA A 283 -18.48 19.40 2.81
N ARG A 284 -18.05 19.45 1.54
CA ARG A 284 -18.90 19.88 0.41
C ARG A 284 -20.12 18.98 0.24
N ARG A 285 -19.94 17.67 0.37
CA ARG A 285 -21.04 16.71 0.22
C ARG A 285 -22.06 16.80 1.34
N MET A 286 -21.59 16.91 2.58
CA MET A 286 -22.45 17.14 3.74
C MET A 286 -23.18 18.49 3.65
N ALA A 287 -22.47 19.55 3.25
CA ALA A 287 -23.04 20.89 3.09
C ALA A 287 -24.15 20.93 2.04
N ALA A 288 -23.97 20.24 0.91
CA ALA A 288 -25.00 20.12 -0.12
C ALA A 288 -26.27 19.45 0.43
N ARG A 289 -26.11 18.38 1.22
CA ARG A 289 -27.23 17.67 1.87
C ARG A 289 -27.90 18.53 2.94
N LEU A 290 -27.12 19.20 3.78
CA LEU A 290 -27.62 20.08 4.84
C LEU A 290 -28.37 21.30 4.28
N ALA A 291 -27.84 21.95 3.24
CA ALA A 291 -28.48 23.08 2.59
C ALA A 291 -29.84 22.69 1.98
N ALA A 292 -29.91 21.51 1.36
CA ALA A 292 -31.16 20.98 0.83
C ALA A 292 -32.23 20.72 1.91
N LEU A 293 -31.81 20.34 3.13
CA LEU A 293 -32.71 20.13 4.27
C LEU A 293 -33.18 21.44 4.91
N ARG A 294 -32.30 22.45 5.00
CA ARG A 294 -32.63 23.75 5.63
C ARG A 294 -33.51 24.64 4.77
N ALA A 295 -33.24 24.73 3.47
CA ALA A 295 -33.91 25.67 2.60
C ALA A 295 -34.06 25.12 1.16
N PRO A 296 -35.11 24.32 0.89
CA PRO A 296 -35.39 23.82 -0.45
C PRO A 296 -35.56 24.99 -1.45
N GLY A 297 -34.62 25.15 -2.39
CA GLY A 297 -34.70 26.15 -3.47
C GLY A 297 -34.04 27.52 -3.22
N ARG A 298 -33.32 27.72 -2.09
CA ARG A 298 -32.51 28.94 -1.82
C ARG A 298 -31.04 28.59 -1.62
N GLN A 299 -30.14 29.56 -1.87
CA GLN A 299 -28.71 29.41 -1.59
C GLN A 299 -28.41 29.59 -0.09
N ASP A 300 -28.41 28.47 0.67
CA ASP A 300 -27.84 28.41 2.04
C ASP A 300 -26.57 27.52 2.12
N TYR A 301 -26.01 27.16 0.95
CA TYR A 301 -24.87 26.24 0.88
C TYR A 301 -23.64 26.75 1.64
N GLN A 302 -23.35 28.05 1.58
CA GLN A 302 -22.15 28.62 2.19
C GLN A 302 -22.21 28.57 3.73
N THR A 303 -23.37 28.90 4.30
CA THR A 303 -23.64 28.76 5.74
C THR A 303 -23.57 27.29 6.16
N ALA A 304 -24.22 26.40 5.40
CA ALA A 304 -24.19 24.97 5.66
C ALA A 304 -22.76 24.41 5.63
N LEU A 305 -21.93 24.86 4.68
CA LEU A 305 -20.52 24.47 4.58
C LEU A 305 -19.71 24.94 5.77
N ARG A 306 -19.90 26.20 6.19
CA ARG A 306 -19.27 26.74 7.40
C ARG A 306 -19.62 25.90 8.64
N ASP A 307 -20.90 25.60 8.84
CA ASP A 307 -21.37 24.83 10.00
C ASP A 307 -20.82 23.40 10.01
N VAL A 308 -20.81 22.74 8.84
CA VAL A 308 -20.24 21.41 8.68
C VAL A 308 -18.75 21.40 9.02
N VAL A 309 -17.98 22.34 8.48
CA VAL A 309 -16.54 22.41 8.74
C VAL A 309 -16.25 22.67 10.22
N ALA A 310 -16.95 23.63 10.83
CA ALA A 310 -16.74 23.98 12.23
C ALA A 310 -17.11 22.84 13.19
N ARG A 311 -18.21 22.11 12.94
CA ARG A 311 -18.77 21.12 13.88
C ARG A 311 -18.37 19.67 13.58
N CYS A 312 -18.14 19.32 12.32
CA CYS A 312 -18.08 17.93 11.88
C CYS A 312 -16.72 17.47 11.40
N ILE A 313 -15.91 18.36 10.81
CA ILE A 313 -14.67 18.00 10.10
C ILE A 313 -13.48 18.06 11.04
N HIS A 314 -12.71 16.97 11.09
CA HIS A 314 -11.52 16.81 11.91
C HIS A 314 -10.36 16.26 11.07
N GLY A 315 -9.12 16.54 11.47
CA GLY A 315 -7.95 16.10 10.72
C GLY A 315 -6.70 16.01 11.58
N VAL A 316 -5.83 15.05 11.27
CA VAL A 316 -4.51 14.92 11.89
C VAL A 316 -3.46 14.76 10.81
N ASP A 317 -2.33 15.45 10.97
CA ASP A 317 -1.13 15.18 10.16
C ASP A 317 0.13 15.40 10.99
N CYS A 318 1.19 14.63 10.71
CA CYS A 318 2.46 14.77 11.42
C CYS A 318 3.29 15.95 10.89
N ASN A 319 3.02 16.42 9.67
CA ASN A 319 3.65 17.57 9.04
C ASN A 319 2.88 18.86 9.40
N PRO A 320 3.50 19.81 10.13
CA PRO A 320 2.87 21.09 10.48
C PRO A 320 2.35 21.88 9.27
N MET A 321 3.07 21.81 8.16
CA MET A 321 2.69 22.53 6.94
C MET A 321 1.44 21.94 6.29
N ALA A 322 1.28 20.62 6.33
CA ALA A 322 0.05 19.95 5.85
C ALA A 322 -1.17 20.40 6.69
N VAL A 323 -1.01 20.48 8.01
CA VAL A 323 -2.03 21.03 8.92
C VAL A 323 -2.39 22.48 8.58
N GLU A 324 -1.38 23.33 8.37
CA GLU A 324 -1.57 24.74 8.00
C GLU A 324 -2.35 24.87 6.68
N LEU A 325 -1.96 24.12 5.65
CA LEU A 325 -2.61 24.11 4.34
C LEU A 325 -4.04 23.60 4.39
N THR A 326 -4.28 22.53 5.18
CA THR A 326 -5.63 22.02 5.40
C THR A 326 -6.53 23.11 5.99
N ARG A 327 -6.06 23.85 7.01
CA ARG A 327 -6.83 24.96 7.61
C ARG A 327 -7.08 26.07 6.60
N MET A 328 -6.08 26.49 5.84
CA MET A 328 -6.22 27.50 4.79
C MET A 328 -7.24 27.10 3.72
N ALA A 329 -7.19 25.85 3.24
CA ALA A 329 -8.12 25.33 2.25
C ALA A 329 -9.57 25.35 2.77
N LEU A 330 -9.78 24.90 4.00
CA LEU A 330 -11.08 24.94 4.66
C LEU A 330 -11.59 26.38 4.86
N TRP A 331 -10.72 27.31 5.25
CA TRP A 331 -11.09 28.72 5.42
C TRP A 331 -11.45 29.41 4.11
N ILE A 332 -10.68 29.21 3.03
CA ILE A 332 -11.01 29.79 1.71
C ILE A 332 -12.42 29.36 1.28
N GLU A 333 -12.80 28.12 1.55
CA GLU A 333 -14.08 27.55 1.12
C GLU A 333 -15.25 27.95 2.04
N THR A 334 -15.00 28.15 3.33
CA THR A 334 -16.05 28.47 4.33
C THR A 334 -16.20 29.95 4.60
N ALA A 335 -15.26 30.78 4.12
CA ALA A 335 -15.28 32.21 4.37
C ALA A 335 -16.54 32.88 3.80
N MET A 336 -17.02 33.89 4.51
CA MET A 336 -18.20 34.66 4.15
C MET A 336 -17.90 36.15 4.37
N PRO A 337 -18.24 37.05 3.42
CA PRO A 337 -18.05 38.48 3.62
C PRO A 337 -18.73 38.98 4.89
N GLY A 338 -18.00 39.75 5.70
CA GLY A 338 -18.50 40.32 6.95
C GLY A 338 -18.59 39.35 8.14
N ARG A 339 -18.17 38.08 7.99
CA ARG A 339 -18.05 37.11 9.10
C ARG A 339 -16.59 36.71 9.32
N PRO A 340 -16.18 36.46 10.57
CA PRO A 340 -14.83 35.97 10.86
C PRO A 340 -14.61 34.56 10.29
N LEU A 341 -13.36 34.15 10.08
CA LEU A 341 -13.05 32.75 9.77
C LEU A 341 -13.39 31.85 10.99
N CYS A 342 -13.88 30.64 10.76
CA CYS A 342 -14.25 29.72 11.85
C CYS A 342 -13.04 29.21 12.63
N PHE A 343 -13.21 28.82 13.88
CA PHE A 343 -12.13 28.26 14.70
C PHE A 343 -11.86 26.79 14.32
N LEU A 344 -10.60 26.47 13.96
CA LEU A 344 -10.19 25.12 13.54
C LEU A 344 -9.13 24.47 14.45
N GLY A 345 -8.71 25.15 15.53
CA GLY A 345 -7.60 24.71 16.39
C GLY A 345 -7.83 23.39 17.12
N ALA A 346 -9.09 23.10 17.47
CA ALA A 346 -9.51 21.82 18.06
C ALA A 346 -9.81 20.73 17.00
N ASN A 347 -10.06 21.13 15.76
CA ASN A 347 -10.51 20.24 14.69
C ASN A 347 -9.34 19.64 13.91
N ILE A 348 -8.36 20.48 13.53
CA ILE A 348 -7.20 20.07 12.73
C ILE A 348 -5.94 20.16 13.60
N ARG A 349 -5.32 19.01 13.88
CA ARG A 349 -4.26 18.86 14.89
C ARG A 349 -2.97 18.34 14.26
N CYS A 350 -1.83 18.85 14.74
CA CYS A 350 -0.53 18.34 14.35
C CYS A 350 -0.09 17.23 15.31
N GLY A 351 0.29 16.07 14.77
CA GLY A 351 0.80 14.95 15.54
C GLY A 351 0.98 13.68 14.71
N ASN A 352 1.86 12.80 15.16
CA ASN A 352 2.04 11.48 14.60
C ASN A 352 0.88 10.59 15.03
N ALA A 353 -0.11 10.45 14.15
CA ALA A 353 -1.29 9.63 14.39
C ALA A 353 -0.98 8.18 14.78
N LEU A 354 0.16 7.59 14.39
CA LEU A 354 0.54 6.21 14.71
C LEU A 354 1.28 6.07 16.05
N LEU A 355 1.68 7.18 16.68
CA LEU A 355 2.40 7.19 17.95
C LEU A 355 1.57 7.84 19.05
N GLY A 356 1.67 7.32 20.27
CA GLY A 356 0.94 7.81 21.43
C GLY A 356 -0.17 6.87 21.88
N VAL A 357 -0.72 7.18 23.06
CA VAL A 357 -1.84 6.47 23.69
C VAL A 357 -3.09 6.54 22.82
N ALA A 358 -3.64 5.36 22.48
CA ALA A 358 -4.92 5.23 21.79
C ALA A 358 -6.10 5.10 22.75
N ASP A 359 -5.89 4.39 23.87
CA ASP A 359 -6.84 4.20 24.97
C ASP A 359 -6.06 4.32 26.27
N VAL A 360 -6.58 5.07 27.25
CA VAL A 360 -5.94 5.27 28.56
C VAL A 360 -5.76 3.97 29.35
N ALA A 361 -6.47 2.88 29.00
CA ALA A 361 -6.29 1.56 29.60
C ALA A 361 -4.85 1.04 29.50
N VAL A 362 -4.06 1.47 28.49
CA VAL A 362 -2.64 1.07 28.40
C VAL A 362 -1.78 1.68 29.51
N LEU A 363 -2.20 2.82 30.07
CA LEU A 363 -1.54 3.45 31.21
C LEU A 363 -1.79 2.66 32.48
N GLU A 364 -3.01 2.17 32.66
CA GLU A 364 -3.40 1.28 33.77
C GLU A 364 -2.67 -0.07 33.70
N ALA A 365 -2.40 -0.57 32.49
CA ALA A 365 -1.59 -1.76 32.28
C ALA A 365 -0.08 -1.54 32.55
N GLY A 366 0.37 -0.29 32.59
CA GLY A 366 1.77 0.09 32.77
C GLY A 366 2.65 -0.09 31.53
N VAL A 367 3.93 0.28 31.65
CA VAL A 367 4.90 0.16 30.57
C VAL A 367 5.19 -1.33 30.28
N PRO A 368 5.02 -1.81 29.04
CA PRO A 368 5.25 -3.21 28.70
C PRO A 368 6.75 -3.52 28.65
N ASP A 369 7.13 -4.75 29.04
CA ASP A 369 8.52 -5.22 29.03
C ASP A 369 9.21 -5.05 27.66
N GLY A 370 8.45 -5.16 26.57
CA GLY A 370 8.95 -4.96 25.21
C GLY A 370 9.48 -3.54 24.94
N ALA A 371 9.10 -2.53 25.74
CA ALA A 371 9.68 -1.19 25.66
C ALA A 371 11.18 -1.21 25.95
N TYR A 372 11.65 -2.09 26.84
CA TYR A 372 13.06 -2.23 27.25
C TYR A 372 13.84 -3.19 26.34
N ARG A 373 13.63 -3.08 25.03
CA ARG A 373 14.47 -3.75 24.02
C ARG A 373 15.67 -2.85 23.69
N ALA A 374 16.86 -3.44 23.57
CA ALA A 374 18.05 -2.70 23.16
C ALA A 374 17.95 -2.27 21.69
N LEU A 375 18.22 -0.99 21.41
CA LEU A 375 18.18 -0.36 20.09
C LEU A 375 19.49 0.34 19.78
N GLY A 376 19.91 0.36 18.51
CA GLY A 376 21.12 1.05 18.06
C GLY A 376 22.33 0.91 18.99
N ASN A 377 22.65 1.98 19.71
CA ASN A 377 23.81 2.11 20.59
C ASN A 377 23.46 1.98 22.09
N ASP A 378 22.28 1.45 22.43
CA ASP A 378 21.88 1.20 23.81
C ASP A 378 22.82 0.16 24.47
N ASP A 379 23.16 0.38 25.74
CA ASP A 379 23.94 -0.54 26.57
C ASP A 379 23.04 -1.68 27.08
N PRO A 380 23.33 -2.96 26.75
CA PRO A 380 22.56 -4.09 27.21
C PRO A 380 22.44 -4.21 28.74
N ALA A 381 23.43 -3.72 29.50
CA ALA A 381 23.39 -3.72 30.97
C ALA A 381 22.38 -2.72 31.53
N VAL A 382 22.35 -1.49 30.99
CA VAL A 382 21.38 -0.45 31.36
C VAL A 382 19.96 -0.92 31.00
N VAL A 383 19.77 -1.45 29.79
CA VAL A 383 18.49 -2.00 29.32
C VAL A 383 17.97 -3.09 30.28
N ARG A 384 18.80 -4.06 30.66
CA ARG A 384 18.44 -5.12 31.61
C ARG A 384 18.15 -4.60 33.02
N HIS A 385 18.80 -3.50 33.42
CA HIS A 385 18.50 -2.85 34.70
C HIS A 385 17.10 -2.22 34.67
N CYS A 386 16.81 -1.39 33.66
CA CYS A 386 15.50 -0.76 33.49
C CYS A 386 14.35 -1.79 33.44
N LEU A 387 14.55 -2.88 32.71
CA LEU A 387 13.56 -3.97 32.64
C LEU A 387 13.27 -4.59 34.00
N ARG A 388 14.31 -4.97 34.75
CA ARG A 388 14.16 -5.58 36.09
C ARG A 388 13.50 -4.60 37.06
N ARG A 389 13.84 -3.32 36.97
CA ARG A 389 13.23 -2.26 37.78
C ARG A 389 11.72 -2.18 37.50
N ASN A 390 11.33 -2.08 36.22
CA ASN A 390 9.91 -2.04 35.82
C ASN A 390 9.12 -3.26 36.30
N GLN A 391 9.69 -4.46 36.17
CA GLN A 391 9.05 -5.72 36.58
C GLN A 391 8.82 -5.79 38.09
N ARG A 392 9.80 -5.37 38.90
CA ARG A 392 9.67 -5.31 40.36
C ARG A 392 8.59 -4.32 40.77
N GLU A 393 8.67 -3.10 40.26
CA GLU A 393 7.78 -1.99 40.61
C GLU A 393 6.31 -2.25 40.24
N LYS A 394 6.07 -2.97 39.14
CA LYS A 394 4.71 -3.34 38.69
C LYS A 394 3.99 -4.27 39.66
N GLY A 395 4.72 -5.04 40.48
CA GLY A 395 4.13 -5.93 41.48
C GLY A 395 3.72 -5.24 42.79
N ASP A 396 4.30 -4.06 43.06
CA ASP A 396 4.23 -3.41 44.38
C ASP A 396 3.20 -2.27 44.44
N LEU A 397 2.62 -1.87 43.29
CA LEU A 397 1.81 -0.66 43.16
C LEU A 397 0.42 -0.93 42.56
N SER A 398 -0.53 -0.06 42.89
CA SER A 398 -1.86 -0.04 42.28
C SER A 398 -1.94 0.98 41.15
N ALA A 399 -2.60 0.62 40.06
CA ALA A 399 -2.82 1.51 38.93
C ALA A 399 -3.80 2.65 39.28
N PRO A 400 -3.58 3.87 38.75
CA PRO A 400 -4.54 4.97 38.88
C PRO A 400 -5.78 4.72 38.02
N ASP A 401 -6.92 5.30 38.39
CA ASP A 401 -8.11 5.33 37.53
C ASP A 401 -7.93 6.43 36.46
N CYS A 402 -7.39 6.04 35.31
CA CYS A 402 -7.10 6.99 34.24
C CYS A 402 -8.37 7.56 33.59
N ARG A 403 -9.49 6.83 33.65
CA ARG A 403 -10.77 7.30 33.11
C ARG A 403 -11.37 8.41 33.98
N ALA A 404 -11.28 8.29 35.30
CA ALA A 404 -11.70 9.35 36.22
C ALA A 404 -10.88 10.64 35.99
N LEU A 405 -9.57 10.52 35.75
CA LEU A 405 -8.69 11.66 35.45
C LEU A 405 -9.02 12.34 34.09
N LEU A 406 -9.62 11.61 33.15
CA LEU A 406 -9.98 12.14 31.83
C LEU A 406 -11.28 12.95 31.83
N ALA A 407 -12.22 12.64 32.73
CA ALA A 407 -13.57 13.20 32.72
C ALA A 407 -13.66 14.74 32.75
N PRO A 408 -12.84 15.48 33.53
CA PRO A 408 -12.87 16.95 33.53
C PRO A 408 -12.56 17.54 32.14
N PHE A 409 -11.58 16.98 31.44
CA PHE A 409 -11.16 17.47 30.13
C PHE A 409 -12.25 17.31 29.07
N VAL A 410 -13.05 16.25 29.16
CA VAL A 410 -14.21 16.01 28.28
C VAL A 410 -15.26 17.09 28.47
N ALA A 411 -15.59 17.43 29.71
CA ALA A 411 -16.59 18.45 30.03
C ALA A 411 -16.15 19.84 29.56
N GLU A 412 -14.90 20.22 29.86
CA GLU A 412 -14.31 21.51 29.46
C GLU A 412 -14.25 21.66 27.94
N LEU A 413 -13.82 20.61 27.20
CA LEU A 413 -13.76 20.65 25.74
C LEU A 413 -15.14 20.78 25.09
N SER A 414 -16.16 20.15 25.68
CA SER A 414 -17.54 20.26 25.20
C SER A 414 -18.04 21.71 25.29
N VAL A 415 -17.79 22.38 26.43
CA VAL A 415 -18.11 23.81 26.62
C VAL A 415 -17.35 24.70 25.65
N LEU A 416 -16.06 24.42 25.42
CA LEU A 416 -15.24 25.15 24.45
C LEU A 416 -15.83 25.07 23.04
N ARG A 417 -16.31 23.90 22.60
CA ARG A 417 -16.90 23.74 21.26
C ARG A 417 -18.16 24.56 21.05
N GLU A 418 -18.97 24.75 22.10
CA GLU A 418 -20.21 25.52 22.08
C GLU A 418 -20.00 27.04 22.13
N MET A 419 -18.77 27.52 22.36
CA MET A 419 -18.47 28.96 22.33
C MET A 419 -18.83 29.61 20.99
N PRO A 420 -19.37 30.84 20.98
CA PRO A 420 -19.78 31.55 19.77
C PRO A 420 -18.58 31.87 18.85
N GLU A 421 -18.88 32.09 17.57
CA GLU A 421 -17.90 32.43 16.51
C GLU A 421 -18.46 33.49 15.53
N GLU A 422 -19.31 34.40 16.03
CA GLU A 422 -19.99 35.39 15.19
C GLU A 422 -19.11 36.62 14.91
N THR A 423 -18.21 36.97 15.83
CA THR A 423 -17.27 38.10 15.70
C THR A 423 -15.80 37.65 15.71
N THR A 424 -14.89 38.49 15.22
CA THR A 424 -13.45 38.23 15.29
C THR A 424 -12.95 38.11 16.73
N GLN A 425 -13.58 38.83 17.66
CA GLN A 425 -13.30 38.74 19.10
C GLN A 425 -13.76 37.40 19.71
N ASP A 426 -14.91 36.88 19.27
CA ASP A 426 -15.39 35.56 19.73
C ASP A 426 -14.41 34.45 19.35
N VAL A 427 -13.96 34.45 18.09
CA VAL A 427 -12.99 33.47 17.57
C VAL A 427 -11.66 33.58 18.31
N ALA A 428 -11.16 34.80 18.54
CA ALA A 428 -9.93 35.04 19.30
C ALA A 428 -10.06 34.54 20.75
N ARG A 429 -11.20 34.80 21.41
CA ARG A 429 -11.47 34.29 22.76
C ARG A 429 -11.51 32.77 22.79
N LYS A 430 -12.19 32.14 21.82
CA LYS A 430 -12.26 30.68 21.69
C LYS A 430 -10.88 30.05 21.50
N GLN A 431 -10.03 30.66 20.68
CA GLN A 431 -8.63 30.27 20.50
C GLN A 431 -7.85 30.32 21.82
N GLN A 432 -7.91 31.45 22.53
CA GLN A 432 -7.21 31.63 23.81
C GLN A 432 -7.68 30.62 24.88
N CYS A 433 -8.99 30.41 24.99
CA CYS A 433 -9.54 29.44 25.93
C CYS A 433 -9.11 28.00 25.58
N PHE A 434 -9.05 27.65 24.29
CA PHE A 434 -8.55 26.35 23.85
C PHE A 434 -7.05 26.17 24.12
N GLU A 435 -6.22 27.18 23.89
CA GLU A 435 -4.78 27.12 24.19
C GLU A 435 -4.51 26.97 25.69
N ALA A 436 -5.23 27.72 26.52
CA ALA A 436 -5.16 27.59 27.98
C ALA A 436 -5.57 26.18 28.43
N TRP A 437 -6.69 25.67 27.89
CA TRP A 437 -7.15 24.30 28.15
C TRP A 437 -6.12 23.26 27.73
N TRP A 438 -5.60 23.33 26.49
CA TRP A 438 -4.63 22.36 25.98
C TRP A 438 -3.33 22.38 26.77
N THR A 439 -2.87 23.56 27.18
CA THR A 439 -1.70 23.71 28.06
C THR A 439 -1.95 23.06 29.43
N GLY A 440 -3.14 23.23 29.99
CA GLY A 440 -3.55 22.55 31.23
C GLY A 440 -3.61 21.03 31.08
N VAL A 441 -4.17 20.51 29.98
CA VAL A 441 -4.23 19.07 29.68
C VAL A 441 -2.84 18.48 29.52
N ALA A 442 -1.97 19.09 28.72
CA ALA A 442 -0.60 18.63 28.51
C ALA A 442 0.21 18.65 29.82
N GLY A 443 0.02 19.70 30.64
CA GLY A 443 0.63 19.84 31.95
C GLY A 443 -0.09 19.09 33.08
N SER A 444 -1.07 18.23 32.80
CA SER A 444 -1.77 17.45 33.82
C SER A 444 -1.05 16.15 34.17
N THR A 445 -1.44 15.51 35.27
CA THR A 445 -0.93 14.17 35.64
C THR A 445 -1.18 13.14 34.53
N LEU A 446 -2.35 13.19 33.89
CA LEU A 446 -2.68 12.27 32.80
C LEU A 446 -1.90 12.58 31.51
N GLY A 447 -1.72 13.87 31.19
CA GLY A 447 -0.89 14.32 30.06
C GLY A 447 0.55 13.82 30.19
N ARG A 448 1.16 14.07 31.35
CA ARG A 448 2.50 13.56 31.69
C ARG A 448 2.59 12.04 31.63
N ALA A 449 1.59 11.32 32.14
CA ALA A 449 1.58 9.85 32.08
C ALA A 449 1.58 9.34 30.63
N CYS A 450 0.86 10.00 29.72
CA CYS A 450 0.87 9.67 28.29
C CYS A 450 2.25 9.90 27.66
N ASP A 451 2.90 11.02 27.96
CA ASP A 451 4.25 11.34 27.48
C ASP A 451 5.28 10.34 28.02
N LEU A 452 5.22 10.02 29.32
CA LEU A 452 6.09 9.03 29.96
C LEU A 452 5.96 7.65 29.33
N TYR A 453 4.73 7.23 29.02
CA TYR A 453 4.48 5.95 28.35
C TYR A 453 5.21 5.88 27.00
N VAL A 454 5.14 6.94 26.19
CA VAL A 454 5.85 7.00 24.90
C VAL A 454 7.36 7.11 25.11
N ALA A 455 7.79 7.94 26.04
CA ALA A 455 9.20 8.18 26.34
C ALA A 455 9.93 6.90 26.77
N ALA A 456 9.26 5.94 27.41
CA ALA A 456 9.82 4.63 27.73
C ALA A 456 10.38 3.88 26.50
N PHE A 457 9.76 4.08 25.33
CA PHE A 457 10.22 3.53 24.05
C PHE A 457 11.27 4.42 23.38
N MET A 458 11.10 5.75 23.50
CA MET A 458 11.85 6.73 22.72
C MET A 458 13.18 7.14 23.33
N LEU A 459 13.38 7.04 24.65
CA LEU A 459 14.59 7.52 25.30
C LEU A 459 15.81 6.59 25.06
N PRO A 460 16.99 7.15 24.72
CA PRO A 460 18.23 6.40 24.52
C PRO A 460 18.79 5.86 25.84
N ARG A 461 19.51 4.74 25.76
CA ARG A 461 20.08 4.06 26.95
C ARG A 461 21.57 3.79 26.78
N PRO A 462 22.40 4.80 26.47
CA PRO A 462 23.83 4.60 26.17
C PRO A 462 24.62 4.16 27.40
N ALA A 463 25.84 3.67 27.19
CA ALA A 463 26.75 3.35 28.29
C ALA A 463 26.99 4.60 29.17
N GLY A 464 26.97 4.42 30.49
CA GLY A 464 27.11 5.50 31.46
C GLY A 464 25.85 6.35 31.69
N SER A 465 24.74 6.07 31.02
CA SER A 465 23.45 6.69 31.35
C SER A 465 22.89 6.18 32.67
N GLN A 466 22.24 7.06 33.42
CA GLN A 466 21.51 6.67 34.63
C GLN A 466 20.23 5.95 34.24
N ALA A 467 20.07 4.72 34.70
CA ALA A 467 18.87 3.91 34.44
C ALA A 467 17.60 4.57 35.00
N ASP A 468 17.74 5.48 35.95
CA ASP A 468 16.63 6.22 36.56
C ASP A 468 15.99 7.25 35.61
N MET A 469 16.68 7.57 34.51
CA MET A 469 16.19 8.49 33.48
C MET A 469 15.31 7.80 32.41
N VAL A 470 14.96 6.52 32.56
CA VAL A 470 14.04 5.81 31.65
C VAL A 470 12.71 5.54 32.39
N PRO A 471 11.56 6.00 31.86
CA PRO A 471 10.26 5.77 32.48
C PRO A 471 9.95 4.29 32.77
N THR A 472 9.39 4.07 33.96
CA THR A 472 8.88 2.78 34.44
C THR A 472 7.40 2.89 34.78
N THR A 473 6.76 1.74 35.00
CA THR A 473 5.36 1.67 35.43
C THR A 473 5.11 2.41 36.74
N ALA A 474 6.00 2.30 37.74
CA ALA A 474 5.85 3.07 38.98
C ALA A 474 5.80 4.57 38.72
N ARG A 475 6.70 5.05 37.85
CA ARG A 475 6.80 6.48 37.55
C ARG A 475 5.63 7.00 36.73
N LEU A 476 5.03 6.13 35.92
CA LEU A 476 3.81 6.44 35.19
C LEU A 476 2.60 6.53 36.15
N TRP A 477 2.55 5.71 37.19
CA TRP A 477 1.45 5.69 38.18
C TRP A 477 1.60 6.68 39.34
N GLN A 478 2.81 7.12 39.65
CA GLN A 478 3.12 8.03 40.74
C GLN A 478 3.51 9.41 40.22
N GLU A 479 3.04 10.47 40.87
CA GLU A 479 3.42 11.83 40.53
C GLU A 479 4.87 12.13 40.98
N PRO A 480 5.67 12.86 40.19
CA PRO A 480 6.97 13.40 40.63
C PRO A 480 6.86 14.22 41.91
N ALA A 481 7.69 13.93 42.90
CA ALA A 481 7.80 14.72 44.11
C ALA A 481 9.22 15.32 44.21
N GLY A 482 9.46 16.49 43.60
CA GLY A 482 10.68 17.28 43.81
C GLY A 482 11.30 17.95 42.57
N ALA A 483 12.33 18.77 42.81
CA ALA A 483 13.04 19.56 41.78
C ALA A 483 14.06 18.74 40.97
N GLU A 484 14.71 17.73 41.57
CA GLU A 484 15.61 16.80 40.84
C GLU A 484 14.86 15.98 39.80
N ASP A 485 13.61 15.66 40.11
CA ASP A 485 12.66 14.93 39.27
C ASP A 485 12.12 15.75 38.07
N ALA A 486 12.24 17.08 38.12
CA ALA A 486 11.77 17.98 37.08
C ALA A 486 12.60 17.84 35.80
N GLY A 487 13.94 17.83 35.89
CA GLY A 487 14.81 17.70 34.72
C GLY A 487 14.66 16.36 33.98
N TYR A 488 14.35 15.29 34.72
CA TYR A 488 13.97 14.00 34.14
C TYR A 488 12.64 14.07 33.40
N MET A 489 11.62 14.67 34.03
CA MET A 489 10.29 14.80 33.45
C MET A 489 10.34 15.62 32.16
N ASP A 490 11.10 16.70 32.16
CA ASP A 490 11.33 17.54 30.99
C ASP A 490 11.97 16.75 29.85
N ALA A 491 12.97 15.89 30.13
CA ALA A 491 13.60 15.05 29.13
C ALA A 491 12.62 14.03 28.51
N ALA A 492 11.74 13.43 29.31
CA ALA A 492 10.73 12.49 28.84
C ALA A 492 9.66 13.18 27.97
N ILE A 493 9.14 14.31 28.44
CA ILE A 493 8.17 15.14 27.71
C ILE A 493 8.78 15.64 26.39
N HIS A 494 10.04 16.08 26.40
CA HIS A 494 10.76 16.49 25.20
C HIS A 494 10.91 15.33 24.21
N ALA A 495 11.16 14.10 24.67
CA ALA A 495 11.26 12.94 23.78
C ALA A 495 9.92 12.61 23.11
N ALA A 496 8.81 12.65 23.85
CA ALA A 496 7.46 12.44 23.29
C ALA A 496 7.06 13.57 22.33
N SER A 497 7.33 14.82 22.70
CA SER A 497 7.08 16.01 21.87
C SER A 497 7.91 16.03 20.59
N ALA A 498 9.20 15.68 20.66
CA ALA A 498 10.08 15.58 19.49
C ALA A 498 9.64 14.48 18.52
N ALA A 499 9.05 13.40 19.03
CA ALA A 499 8.42 12.36 18.23
C ALA A 499 7.00 12.72 17.76
N ARG A 500 6.50 13.90 18.15
CA ARG A 500 5.15 14.42 17.90
C ARG A 500 4.06 13.42 18.31
N ALA A 501 4.22 12.77 19.47
CA ALA A 501 3.24 11.79 19.94
C ALA A 501 1.82 12.38 20.00
N LEU A 502 0.83 11.65 19.47
CA LEU A 502 -0.56 12.06 19.48
C LEU A 502 -1.37 11.16 20.42
N HIS A 503 -1.84 11.73 21.52
CA HIS A 503 -2.65 11.04 22.52
C HIS A 503 -4.14 11.20 22.20
N TRP A 504 -4.73 10.19 21.55
CA TRP A 504 -6.11 10.24 21.06
C TRP A 504 -7.14 10.59 22.13
N PRO A 505 -7.10 10.01 23.36
CA PRO A 505 -8.04 10.34 24.42
C PRO A 505 -7.93 11.78 24.91
N LEU A 506 -6.79 12.47 24.69
CA LEU A 506 -6.61 13.86 25.12
C LEU A 506 -6.98 14.84 24.01
N VAL A 507 -6.52 14.59 22.79
CA VAL A 507 -6.71 15.50 21.64
C VAL A 507 -8.19 15.59 21.23
N PHE A 508 -8.90 14.47 21.24
CA PHE A 508 -10.31 14.38 20.85
C PHE A 508 -11.14 13.77 21.98
N ALA A 509 -10.93 14.25 23.22
CA ALA A 509 -11.49 13.67 24.43
C ALA A 509 -13.01 13.48 24.38
N ASP A 510 -13.73 14.48 23.89
CA ASP A 510 -15.18 14.47 23.75
C ASP A 510 -15.68 13.44 22.72
N ILE A 511 -14.96 13.28 21.61
CA ILE A 511 -15.33 12.34 20.55
C ILE A 511 -14.99 10.91 20.97
N MET A 512 -13.80 10.67 21.51
CA MET A 512 -13.36 9.32 21.87
C MET A 512 -14.12 8.78 23.09
N THR A 513 -14.51 9.64 24.04
CA THR A 513 -15.14 9.22 25.30
C THR A 513 -16.66 9.30 25.24
N SER A 514 -17.22 10.47 24.86
CA SER A 514 -18.67 10.69 24.89
C SER A 514 -19.37 10.22 23.62
N HIS A 515 -18.73 10.38 22.46
CA HIS A 515 -19.30 9.99 21.14
C HIS A 515 -18.94 8.56 20.72
N GLY A 516 -18.05 7.90 21.44
CA GLY A 516 -17.59 6.52 21.17
C GLY A 516 -16.73 6.37 19.90
N GLY A 517 -16.18 7.48 19.38
CA GLY A 517 -15.39 7.52 18.15
C GLY A 517 -16.05 8.32 17.02
N PHE A 518 -15.44 8.27 15.84
CA PHE A 518 -15.85 9.01 14.65
C PHE A 518 -16.93 8.25 13.84
N ASP A 519 -17.83 9.01 13.21
CA ASP A 519 -18.82 8.49 12.24
C ASP A 519 -18.13 7.90 11.02
N VAL A 520 -17.17 8.67 10.51
CA VAL A 520 -16.46 8.37 9.27
C VAL A 520 -14.99 8.66 9.47
N VAL A 521 -14.16 7.65 9.23
CA VAL A 521 -12.71 7.81 9.05
C VAL A 521 -12.41 7.72 7.56
N ILE A 522 -11.85 8.74 6.95
CA ILE A 522 -11.61 8.75 5.50
C ILE A 522 -10.23 9.32 5.17
N GLY A 523 -9.52 8.75 4.19
CA GLY A 523 -8.24 9.31 3.77
C GLY A 523 -7.43 8.45 2.82
N ASN A 524 -6.26 8.97 2.44
CA ASN A 524 -5.21 8.23 1.72
C ASN A 524 -3.94 8.20 2.59
N PRO A 525 -3.80 7.23 3.50
CA PRO A 525 -2.64 7.14 4.37
C PRO A 525 -1.36 6.85 3.56
N PRO A 526 -0.17 7.15 4.11
CA PRO A 526 1.10 6.91 3.43
C PRO A 526 1.31 5.41 3.10
N TRP A 527 2.00 5.12 1.98
CA TRP A 527 2.22 3.76 1.46
C TRP A 527 3.57 3.16 1.83
N ASP A 528 4.29 3.80 2.74
CA ASP A 528 5.68 3.52 3.06
C ASP A 528 5.87 2.42 4.12
N VAL A 529 7.13 2.14 4.39
CA VAL A 529 7.58 1.21 5.43
C VAL A 529 8.22 2.03 6.52
N MET A 530 7.92 1.77 7.80
CA MET A 530 8.48 2.56 8.90
C MET A 530 10.01 2.47 9.04
N GLN A 531 10.62 1.45 8.45
CA GLN A 531 12.07 1.26 8.48
C GLN A 531 12.76 2.36 7.69
N LEU A 532 13.71 3.05 8.32
CA LEU A 532 14.53 4.07 7.67
C LEU A 532 15.32 3.46 6.49
N GLU A 533 15.07 3.93 5.28
CA GLU A 533 15.83 3.55 4.09
C GLU A 533 17.08 4.42 3.96
N GLU A 534 18.26 3.80 4.01
CA GLU A 534 19.54 4.50 3.98
C GLU A 534 19.73 5.31 2.68
N GLU A 535 19.32 4.74 1.54
CA GLU A 535 19.40 5.41 0.24
C GLU A 535 18.67 6.75 0.24
N GLU A 536 17.50 6.74 0.86
CA GLU A 536 16.55 7.83 0.92
C GLU A 536 17.04 8.94 1.85
N TYR A 537 17.45 8.56 3.07
CA TYR A 537 17.96 9.49 4.07
C TYR A 537 19.16 10.30 3.56
N PHE A 538 20.09 9.64 2.86
CA PHE A 538 21.28 10.29 2.30
C PHE A 538 21.01 10.97 0.95
N GLY A 539 19.86 10.74 0.30
CA GLY A 539 19.56 11.30 -1.02
C GLY A 539 19.63 12.84 -1.07
N THR A 540 19.13 13.52 -0.03
CA THR A 540 19.12 14.99 0.08
C THR A 540 20.26 15.56 0.91
N ARG A 541 20.97 14.71 1.67
CA ARG A 541 22.01 15.11 2.61
C ARG A 541 23.42 14.86 2.06
N MET A 542 23.62 13.78 1.33
CA MET A 542 24.89 13.42 0.70
C MET A 542 24.71 12.38 -0.43
N SER A 543 24.45 12.86 -1.64
CA SER A 543 24.13 12.03 -2.82
C SER A 543 25.18 10.96 -3.13
N ALA A 544 26.45 11.23 -2.81
CA ALA A 544 27.56 10.28 -2.94
C ALA A 544 27.33 8.96 -2.16
N ILE A 545 26.74 9.02 -0.96
CA ILE A 545 26.40 7.79 -0.20
C ILE A 545 25.15 7.12 -0.76
N SER A 546 24.14 7.92 -1.13
CA SER A 546 22.88 7.41 -1.69
C SER A 546 23.12 6.53 -2.94
N ALA A 547 24.03 6.95 -3.82
CA ALA A 547 24.39 6.24 -5.04
C ALA A 547 25.12 4.89 -4.83
N LEU A 548 25.77 4.69 -3.67
CA LEU A 548 26.45 3.42 -3.34
C LEU A 548 25.43 2.33 -3.00
N LYS A 549 25.78 1.05 -3.18
CA LYS A 549 24.88 -0.09 -2.88
C LYS A 549 25.49 -1.05 -1.85
N GLY A 550 24.62 -1.70 -1.08
CA GLY A 550 24.98 -2.81 -0.19
C GLY A 550 26.12 -2.48 0.79
N ALA A 551 27.18 -3.31 0.77
CA ALA A 551 28.31 -3.17 1.69
C ALA A 551 29.08 -1.85 1.53
N ALA A 552 29.17 -1.32 0.30
CA ALA A 552 29.89 -0.06 0.04
C ALA A 552 29.19 1.13 0.70
N ARG A 553 27.85 1.17 0.66
CA ARG A 553 27.05 2.20 1.36
C ARG A 553 27.28 2.14 2.86
N LYS A 554 27.23 0.94 3.45
CA LYS A 554 27.46 0.75 4.89
C LYS A 554 28.86 1.20 5.32
N ALA A 555 29.89 0.89 4.55
CA ALA A 555 31.25 1.34 4.83
C ALA A 555 31.36 2.89 4.79
N ALA A 556 30.74 3.53 3.80
CA ALA A 556 30.73 4.97 3.68
C ALA A 556 29.95 5.65 4.83
N ILE A 557 28.83 5.07 5.27
CA ILE A 557 28.08 5.55 6.44
C ILE A 557 28.93 5.45 7.71
N THR A 558 29.65 4.33 7.92
CA THR A 558 30.54 4.18 9.08
C THR A 558 31.67 5.21 9.06
N ALA A 559 32.23 5.51 7.88
CA ALA A 559 33.29 6.51 7.73
C ALA A 559 32.83 7.95 8.07
N LEU A 560 31.52 8.24 8.02
CA LEU A 560 30.99 9.52 8.49
C LEU A 560 31.30 9.78 9.97
N GLY A 561 31.44 8.73 10.78
CA GLY A 561 31.73 8.87 12.21
C GLY A 561 33.00 9.70 12.50
N THR A 562 33.97 9.70 11.58
CA THR A 562 35.16 10.55 11.65
C THR A 562 35.09 11.75 10.71
N ALA A 563 34.58 11.58 9.49
CA ALA A 563 34.59 12.62 8.46
C ALA A 563 33.55 13.73 8.68
N ARG A 564 32.35 13.37 9.15
CA ARG A 564 31.21 14.26 9.45
C ARG A 564 30.44 13.73 10.67
N PRO A 565 31.01 13.86 11.87
CA PRO A 565 30.42 13.32 13.10
C PRO A 565 29.01 13.86 13.37
N ASP A 566 28.74 15.11 12.96
CA ASP A 566 27.44 15.77 12.99
C ASP A 566 26.38 14.98 12.18
N LEU A 567 26.67 14.67 10.92
CA LEU A 567 25.75 13.96 10.03
C LEU A 567 25.55 12.51 10.48
N PHE A 568 26.63 11.87 10.98
CA PHE A 568 26.55 10.53 11.54
C PHE A 568 25.65 10.48 12.78
N ALA A 569 25.79 11.44 13.71
CA ALA A 569 24.94 11.53 14.90
C ALA A 569 23.47 11.72 14.53
N ARG A 570 23.16 12.58 13.55
CA ARG A 570 21.80 12.78 13.03
C ARG A 570 21.22 11.51 12.40
N PHE A 571 22.01 10.80 11.61
CA PHE A 571 21.61 9.51 11.04
C PHE A 571 21.34 8.47 12.13
N ALA A 572 22.24 8.36 13.11
CA ALA A 572 22.07 7.45 14.25
C ALA A 572 20.80 7.76 15.04
N HIS A 573 20.50 9.04 15.26
CA HIS A 573 19.27 9.49 15.91
C HIS A 573 18.01 9.11 15.10
N ALA A 574 17.98 9.43 13.80
CA ALA A 574 16.85 9.10 12.91
C ALA A 574 16.62 7.57 12.81
N ARG A 575 17.70 6.79 12.68
CA ARG A 575 17.62 5.32 12.67
C ARG A 575 17.05 4.79 13.97
N ARG A 576 17.51 5.32 15.11
CA ARG A 576 17.01 4.92 16.42
C ARG A 576 15.53 5.26 16.60
N GLN A 577 15.08 6.44 16.17
CA GLN A 577 13.65 6.79 16.21
C GLN A 577 12.80 5.82 15.38
N SER A 578 13.24 5.44 14.18
CA SER A 578 12.57 4.42 13.35
C SER A 578 12.53 3.04 14.04
N GLU A 579 13.64 2.61 14.66
CA GLU A 579 13.69 1.36 15.44
C GLU A 579 12.74 1.40 16.65
N ALA A 580 12.74 2.50 17.40
CA ALA A 580 11.88 2.71 18.56
C ALA A 580 10.39 2.72 18.19
N MET A 581 10.03 3.37 17.08
CA MET A 581 8.68 3.28 16.51
C MET A 581 8.29 1.84 16.20
N GLY A 582 9.20 1.08 15.58
CA GLY A 582 8.97 -0.33 15.31
C GLY A 582 8.75 -1.16 16.57
N VAL A 583 9.44 -0.86 17.67
CA VAL A 583 9.20 -1.50 18.97
C VAL A 583 7.86 -1.08 19.56
N PHE A 584 7.53 0.22 19.56
CA PHE A 584 6.24 0.74 20.02
C PHE A 584 5.08 0.05 19.32
N VAL A 585 5.13 -0.06 17.99
CA VAL A 585 4.08 -0.72 17.20
C VAL A 585 3.90 -2.19 17.57
N ARG A 586 5.00 -2.90 17.86
CA ARG A 586 4.98 -4.34 18.21
C ARG A 586 4.60 -4.63 19.66
N ALA A 587 4.99 -3.76 20.58
CA ALA A 587 4.94 -4.02 22.02
C ALA A 587 3.99 -3.10 22.79
N GLY A 588 3.60 -1.96 22.24
CA GLY A 588 2.72 -0.98 22.88
C GLY A 588 1.24 -1.37 22.90
N GLY A 589 0.88 -2.59 22.51
CA GLY A 589 -0.49 -3.12 22.55
C GLY A 589 -1.46 -2.53 21.52
N ARG A 590 -1.04 -1.53 20.74
CA ARG A 590 -1.91 -0.76 19.85
C ARG A 590 -2.21 -1.40 18.49
N PHE A 591 -1.29 -2.22 17.96
CA PHE A 591 -1.41 -2.78 16.60
C PHE A 591 -1.24 -4.32 16.57
N PRO A 592 -2.10 -5.09 17.25
CA PRO A 592 -1.99 -6.55 17.31
C PRO A 592 -2.07 -7.25 15.94
N LEU A 593 -2.74 -6.64 14.95
CA LEU A 593 -2.98 -7.23 13.63
C LEU A 593 -1.92 -6.81 12.60
N ALA A 594 -1.63 -5.52 12.49
CA ALA A 594 -0.74 -4.94 11.48
C ALA A 594 0.68 -4.67 11.98
N GLY A 595 0.94 -4.74 13.29
CA GLY A 595 2.25 -4.52 13.90
C GLY A 595 3.28 -5.62 13.67
N ARG A 596 3.30 -6.26 12.49
CA ARG A 596 4.18 -7.38 12.14
C ARG A 596 5.07 -7.05 10.94
N GLY A 597 6.19 -7.76 10.80
CA GLY A 597 7.08 -7.62 9.65
C GLY A 597 7.81 -6.28 9.59
N LYS A 598 7.88 -5.70 8.39
CA LYS A 598 8.55 -4.43 8.14
C LYS A 598 7.74 -3.22 8.64
N GLY A 599 6.48 -3.40 9.03
CA GLY A 599 5.62 -2.33 9.52
C GLY A 599 5.21 -1.34 8.41
N ASN A 600 4.31 -1.79 7.54
CA ASN A 600 3.73 -0.96 6.49
C ASN A 600 2.79 0.08 7.11
N THR A 601 3.00 1.37 6.84
CA THR A 601 2.24 2.46 7.47
C THR A 601 0.76 2.41 7.07
N TYR A 602 0.42 2.17 5.80
CA TYR A 602 -0.96 2.01 5.35
C TYR A 602 -1.74 0.93 6.11
N ALA A 603 -1.07 -0.16 6.52
CA ALA A 603 -1.70 -1.24 7.27
C ALA A 603 -1.96 -0.82 8.72
N LEU A 604 -1.03 -0.09 9.34
CA LEU A 604 -1.23 0.49 10.66
C LEU A 604 -2.34 1.55 10.68
N PHE A 605 -2.41 2.41 9.66
CA PHE A 605 -3.52 3.37 9.52
C PHE A 605 -4.87 2.68 9.29
N THR A 606 -4.87 1.52 8.61
CA THR A 606 -6.09 0.71 8.47
C THR A 606 -6.54 0.16 9.82
N GLU A 607 -5.63 -0.39 10.62
CA GLU A 607 -5.94 -0.86 11.98
C GLU A 607 -6.31 0.31 12.93
N LEU A 608 -5.64 1.46 12.81
CA LEU A 608 -6.02 2.68 13.52
C LEU A 608 -7.46 3.09 13.18
N SER A 609 -7.83 3.06 11.90
CA SER A 609 -9.18 3.41 11.47
C SER A 609 -10.24 2.50 12.12
N LEU A 610 -9.92 1.23 12.41
CA LEU A 610 -10.81 0.32 13.14
C LEU A 610 -11.02 0.73 14.60
N ALA A 611 -10.02 1.36 15.21
CA ALA A 611 -10.07 1.84 16.59
C ALA A 611 -10.70 3.24 16.71
N LEU A 612 -10.61 4.07 15.66
CA LEU A 612 -11.19 5.41 15.63
C LEU A 612 -12.67 5.42 15.23
N VAL A 613 -13.08 4.51 14.33
CA VAL A 613 -14.47 4.44 13.87
C VAL A 613 -15.35 3.83 14.95
N ARG A 614 -16.50 4.44 15.21
CA ARG A 614 -17.43 3.90 16.18
C ARG A 614 -18.21 2.67 15.65
N PRO A 615 -18.91 1.91 16.51
CA PRO A 615 -19.59 0.67 16.12
C PRO A 615 -20.64 0.77 15.00
N ASP A 616 -21.29 1.93 14.80
CA ASP A 616 -22.23 2.14 13.70
C ASP A 616 -21.63 2.96 12.54
N GLY A 617 -20.37 3.42 12.67
CA GLY A 617 -19.67 4.23 11.69
C GLY A 617 -19.09 3.43 10.52
N ARG A 618 -18.36 4.13 9.65
CA ARG A 618 -17.64 3.56 8.50
C ARG A 618 -16.24 4.12 8.37
N ALA A 619 -15.34 3.38 7.73
CA ALA A 619 -14.05 3.91 7.31
C ALA A 619 -13.83 3.69 5.81
N GLY A 620 -13.23 4.65 5.12
CA GLY A 620 -12.89 4.59 3.71
C GLY A 620 -11.44 4.97 3.48
N LEU A 621 -10.62 4.07 2.95
CA LEU A 621 -9.18 4.32 2.76
C LEU A 621 -8.73 4.02 1.33
N VAL A 622 -7.81 4.82 0.82
CA VAL A 622 -7.03 4.50 -0.39
C VAL A 622 -5.72 3.85 0.04
N VAL A 623 -5.52 2.57 -0.23
CA VAL A 623 -4.35 1.82 0.25
C VAL A 623 -3.81 0.88 -0.82
N PRO A 624 -2.53 0.45 -0.78
CA PRO A 624 -2.02 -0.58 -1.66
C PRO A 624 -2.86 -1.87 -1.57
N THR A 625 -3.12 -2.53 -2.70
CA THR A 625 -3.91 -3.78 -2.74
C THR A 625 -3.28 -4.90 -1.90
N GLY A 626 -1.98 -4.78 -1.60
CA GLY A 626 -1.25 -5.61 -0.64
C GLY A 626 -1.95 -5.74 0.72
N ILE A 627 -2.79 -4.78 1.14
CA ILE A 627 -3.64 -4.90 2.33
C ILE A 627 -4.49 -6.18 2.36
N ALA A 628 -4.84 -6.71 1.18
CA ALA A 628 -5.74 -7.83 1.02
C ALA A 628 -5.09 -9.06 0.35
N THR A 629 -3.91 -8.91 -0.26
CA THR A 629 -3.23 -9.99 -0.99
C THR A 629 -1.94 -10.49 -0.32
N ASP A 630 -1.34 -9.70 0.56
CA ASP A 630 -0.03 -10.02 1.13
C ASP A 630 -0.14 -10.86 2.41
N ALA A 631 0.84 -11.73 2.64
CA ALA A 631 0.85 -12.59 3.83
C ALA A 631 0.99 -11.80 5.15
N MET A 632 1.65 -10.62 5.13
CA MET A 632 1.88 -9.82 6.34
C MET A 632 0.63 -9.09 6.83
N THR A 633 -0.32 -8.82 5.94
CA THR A 633 -1.59 -8.14 6.22
C THR A 633 -2.75 -9.13 6.33
N ALA A 634 -2.52 -10.41 6.04
CA ALA A 634 -3.50 -11.48 6.17
C ALA A 634 -4.20 -11.55 7.54
N PRO A 635 -3.54 -11.32 8.70
CA PRO A 635 -4.25 -11.27 9.99
C PRO A 635 -5.27 -10.13 10.07
N LEU A 636 -4.92 -8.95 9.54
CA LEU A 636 -5.82 -7.79 9.52
C LEU A 636 -7.01 -8.03 8.59
N LEU A 637 -6.76 -8.50 7.36
CA LEU A 637 -7.86 -8.86 6.45
C LEU A 637 -8.74 -9.98 7.03
N GLY A 638 -8.12 -11.01 7.62
CA GLY A 638 -8.82 -12.10 8.29
C GLY A 638 -9.78 -11.59 9.35
N HIS A 639 -9.30 -10.70 10.23
CA HIS A 639 -10.15 -10.03 11.21
C HIS A 639 -11.31 -9.25 10.58
N LEU A 640 -11.05 -8.47 9.52
CA LEU A 640 -12.11 -7.72 8.82
C LEU A 640 -13.19 -8.63 8.21
N VAL A 641 -12.81 -9.80 7.71
CA VAL A 641 -13.73 -10.76 7.10
C VAL A 641 -14.49 -11.55 8.16
N GLU A 642 -13.79 -12.07 9.17
CA GLU A 642 -14.36 -12.87 10.26
C GLU A 642 -15.37 -12.08 11.08
N GLU A 643 -15.04 -10.84 11.45
CA GLU A 643 -15.92 -9.93 12.19
C GLU A 643 -16.98 -9.25 11.29
N ARG A 644 -17.06 -9.63 10.00
CA ARG A 644 -18.00 -9.06 9.03
C ARG A 644 -17.91 -7.53 8.96
N ARG A 645 -16.68 -7.02 8.91
CA ARG A 645 -16.38 -5.58 8.86
C ARG A 645 -15.98 -5.07 7.48
N LEU A 646 -15.62 -5.96 6.55
CA LEU A 646 -15.22 -5.56 5.19
C LEU A 646 -16.45 -5.29 4.30
N ALA A 647 -16.82 -4.02 4.11
CA ALA A 647 -17.97 -3.63 3.29
C ALA A 647 -17.67 -3.69 1.79
N GLN A 648 -16.55 -3.09 1.39
CA GLN A 648 -16.15 -3.01 -0.01
C GLN A 648 -14.63 -3.01 -0.18
N LEU A 649 -14.16 -3.63 -1.26
CA LEU A 649 -12.77 -3.49 -1.73
C LEU A 649 -12.74 -3.40 -3.25
N VAL A 650 -12.32 -2.25 -3.78
CA VAL A 650 -12.22 -1.99 -5.22
C VAL A 650 -10.77 -1.79 -5.62
N ASP A 651 -10.18 -2.76 -6.32
CA ASP A 651 -8.79 -2.79 -6.77
C ASP A 651 -8.60 -2.14 -8.15
N PHE A 652 -7.57 -1.29 -8.23
CA PHE A 652 -7.13 -0.54 -9.41
C PHE A 652 -5.69 -0.92 -9.79
N GLU A 653 -5.43 -1.01 -11.09
CA GLU A 653 -4.09 -1.04 -11.66
C GLU A 653 -3.77 0.32 -12.30
N ASN A 654 -2.64 0.93 -11.92
CA ASN A 654 -2.26 2.29 -12.33
C ASN A 654 -1.83 2.42 -13.81
N SER A 655 -2.32 1.56 -14.69
CA SER A 655 -1.96 1.48 -16.11
C SER A 655 -2.55 2.63 -16.94
N ALA A 656 -3.70 3.16 -16.51
CA ALA A 656 -4.19 4.49 -16.86
C ALA A 656 -3.86 5.36 -15.64
N PRO A 657 -2.83 6.22 -15.70
CA PRO A 657 -2.14 6.74 -14.52
C PRO A 657 -3.03 7.66 -13.66
N LEU A 658 -3.80 7.06 -12.75
CA LEU A 658 -4.60 7.77 -11.74
C LEU A 658 -3.68 8.46 -10.74
N PHE A 659 -2.55 7.83 -10.38
CA PHE A 659 -1.45 8.47 -9.68
C PHE A 659 -0.28 8.63 -10.66
N PRO A 660 -0.11 9.82 -11.28
CA PRO A 660 1.01 10.07 -12.19
C PRO A 660 2.30 9.76 -11.46
N GLY A 661 3.20 8.95 -12.03
CA GLY A 661 4.54 8.55 -11.53
C GLY A 661 4.59 7.49 -10.41
N VAL A 662 3.45 6.93 -10.01
CA VAL A 662 3.43 5.58 -9.44
C VAL A 662 3.60 4.59 -10.59
N HIS A 663 4.35 3.50 -10.39
CA HIS A 663 4.60 2.54 -11.47
C HIS A 663 3.28 2.04 -12.08
N ARG A 664 3.21 1.97 -13.42
CA ARG A 664 1.96 1.67 -14.15
C ARG A 664 1.31 0.33 -13.79
N SER A 665 2.08 -0.61 -13.25
CA SER A 665 1.59 -1.94 -12.81
C SER A 665 1.34 -2.02 -11.31
N PHE A 666 1.56 -0.93 -10.57
CA PHE A 666 1.27 -0.88 -9.14
C PHE A 666 -0.23 -0.96 -8.94
N LYS A 667 -0.63 -1.63 -7.86
CA LYS A 667 -2.03 -1.85 -7.51
C LYS A 667 -2.37 -1.23 -6.18
N PHE A 668 -3.49 -0.51 -6.16
CA PHE A 668 -4.07 0.10 -4.98
C PHE A 668 -5.57 -0.16 -4.98
N CYS A 669 -6.22 -0.03 -3.84
CA CYS A 669 -7.64 -0.23 -3.71
C CYS A 669 -8.33 0.85 -2.88
N LEU A 670 -9.62 1.02 -3.13
CA LEU A 670 -10.55 1.69 -2.23
C LEU A 670 -11.08 0.64 -1.27
N LEU A 671 -10.69 0.75 0.00
CA LEU A 671 -11.11 -0.13 1.10
C LEU A 671 -12.21 0.58 1.89
N THR A 672 -13.37 -0.05 2.02
CA THR A 672 -14.45 0.43 2.90
C THR A 672 -14.73 -0.59 4.00
N ILE A 673 -14.66 -0.11 5.23
CA ILE A 673 -14.93 -0.84 6.46
C ILE A 673 -16.27 -0.34 7.02
N ALA A 674 -17.10 -1.26 7.48
CA ALA A 674 -18.33 -1.01 8.21
C ALA A 674 -18.50 -2.11 9.27
N ASN A 675 -19.66 -2.22 9.90
CA ASN A 675 -19.97 -3.36 10.79
C ASN A 675 -21.22 -4.10 10.28
N ALA A 676 -21.41 -5.34 10.72
CA ALA A 676 -22.53 -6.21 10.35
C ALA A 676 -22.73 -6.40 8.83
N VAL A 677 -21.63 -6.52 8.08
CA VAL A 677 -21.66 -6.69 6.63
C VAL A 677 -22.08 -8.12 6.26
N ALA A 678 -23.23 -8.25 5.59
CA ALA A 678 -23.71 -9.56 5.14
C ALA A 678 -22.86 -10.16 4.02
N ALA A 679 -22.44 -9.34 3.06
CA ALA A 679 -21.57 -9.73 1.96
C ALA A 679 -20.67 -8.55 1.55
N THR A 680 -19.39 -8.83 1.37
CA THR A 680 -18.42 -7.85 0.90
C THR A 680 -18.56 -7.64 -0.61
N ARG A 681 -18.58 -6.38 -1.06
CA ARG A 681 -18.52 -6.03 -2.49
C ARG A 681 -17.07 -5.92 -2.96
N PHE A 682 -16.77 -6.54 -4.09
CA PHE A 682 -15.46 -6.49 -4.74
C PHE A 682 -15.57 -6.03 -6.19
N ALA A 683 -14.51 -5.39 -6.66
CA ALA A 683 -14.20 -5.24 -8.08
C ALA A 683 -12.68 -5.17 -8.23
N CYS A 684 -12.10 -5.86 -9.22
CA CYS A 684 -10.64 -5.92 -9.37
C CYS A 684 -10.21 -5.55 -10.79
N PHE A 685 -8.92 -5.19 -10.93
CA PHE A 685 -8.32 -4.79 -12.21
C PHE A 685 -9.04 -3.62 -12.88
N LEU A 686 -9.59 -2.70 -12.10
CA LEU A 686 -10.07 -1.43 -12.64
C LEU A 686 -8.87 -0.57 -13.05
N THR A 687 -9.04 0.28 -14.04
CA THR A 687 -8.04 1.26 -14.46
C THR A 687 -8.59 2.68 -14.39
N ARG A 688 -9.91 2.83 -14.26
CA ARG A 688 -10.60 4.12 -14.13
C ARG A 688 -11.79 4.00 -13.19
N THR A 689 -12.10 5.07 -12.48
CA THR A 689 -13.17 5.13 -11.48
C THR A 689 -14.57 4.91 -12.08
N GLN A 690 -14.79 5.26 -13.34
CA GLN A 690 -16.08 5.02 -14.02
C GLN A 690 -16.43 3.52 -14.11
N GLN A 691 -15.43 2.63 -14.03
CA GLN A 691 -15.65 1.18 -14.07
C GLN A 691 -16.23 0.63 -12.76
N CYS A 692 -16.23 1.39 -11.66
CA CYS A 692 -16.85 0.98 -10.39
C CYS A 692 -18.36 0.70 -10.54
N GLY A 693 -19.02 1.38 -11.50
CA GLY A 693 -20.43 1.18 -11.83
C GLY A 693 -20.72 -0.01 -12.75
N ASP A 694 -19.70 -0.66 -13.33
CA ASP A 694 -19.89 -1.81 -14.22
C ASP A 694 -20.26 -3.07 -13.42
N THR A 695 -21.54 -3.42 -13.43
CA THR A 695 -22.10 -4.58 -12.70
C THR A 695 -21.57 -5.93 -13.20
N ARG A 696 -20.92 -5.98 -14.36
CA ARG A 696 -20.24 -7.19 -14.88
C ARG A 696 -18.90 -7.42 -14.20
N ARG A 697 -18.26 -6.36 -13.70
CA ARG A 697 -16.98 -6.40 -12.96
C ARG A 697 -17.19 -6.57 -11.46
N GLY A 698 -18.25 -5.98 -10.93
CA GLY A 698 -18.60 -6.07 -9.50
C GLY A 698 -19.13 -7.45 -9.10
N PHE A 699 -18.64 -7.99 -7.99
CA PHE A 699 -19.13 -9.24 -7.39
C PHE A 699 -19.22 -9.13 -5.87
N SER A 700 -19.97 -10.04 -5.24
CA SER A 700 -20.13 -10.05 -3.78
C SER A 700 -19.85 -11.43 -3.21
N LEU A 701 -19.14 -11.49 -2.08
CA LEU A 701 -18.82 -12.73 -1.38
C LEU A 701 -19.17 -12.58 0.11
N SER A 702 -19.77 -13.62 0.68
CA SER A 702 -19.90 -13.74 2.14
C SER A 702 -18.54 -14.07 2.76
N ALA A 703 -18.40 -13.83 4.07
CA ALA A 703 -17.22 -14.26 4.82
C ALA A 703 -16.95 -15.77 4.68
N GLU A 704 -18.00 -16.59 4.66
CA GLU A 704 -17.90 -18.03 4.44
C GLU A 704 -17.36 -18.38 3.04
N ASN A 705 -17.80 -17.68 2.00
CA ASN A 705 -17.27 -17.89 0.65
C ASN A 705 -15.80 -17.50 0.56
N ILE A 706 -15.38 -16.41 1.21
CA ILE A 706 -13.97 -16.00 1.26
C ILE A 706 -13.13 -17.06 1.97
N ALA A 707 -13.57 -17.53 3.15
CA ALA A 707 -12.90 -18.57 3.92
C ALA A 707 -12.82 -19.90 3.14
N ARG A 708 -13.87 -20.25 2.39
CA ARG A 708 -13.88 -21.46 1.55
C ARG A 708 -12.90 -21.36 0.38
N LEU A 709 -12.79 -20.17 -0.23
CA LEU A 709 -11.87 -19.93 -1.35
C LEU A 709 -10.41 -19.92 -0.88
N ASN A 710 -10.10 -19.29 0.26
CA ASN A 710 -8.74 -19.08 0.76
C ASN A 710 -8.60 -19.44 2.25
N PRO A 711 -8.78 -20.72 2.64
CA PRO A 711 -8.79 -21.13 4.04
C PRO A 711 -7.44 -20.96 4.75
N ASN A 712 -6.32 -21.14 4.04
CA ASN A 712 -4.99 -21.08 4.64
C ASN A 712 -4.43 -19.65 4.68
N THR A 713 -4.67 -18.85 3.63
CA THR A 713 -4.08 -17.50 3.53
C THR A 713 -5.00 -16.40 4.00
N ARG A 714 -6.32 -16.62 4.06
CA ARG A 714 -7.35 -15.60 4.36
C ARG A 714 -7.28 -14.36 3.46
N THR A 715 -6.59 -14.46 2.33
CA THR A 715 -6.40 -13.38 1.35
C THR A 715 -7.66 -13.14 0.53
N MET A 716 -7.76 -11.97 -0.09
CA MET A 716 -8.86 -11.63 -0.98
C MET A 716 -8.83 -12.48 -2.28
N PRO A 717 -9.99 -12.99 -2.73
CA PRO A 717 -10.17 -13.52 -4.07
C PRO A 717 -10.12 -12.40 -5.14
N VAL A 718 -9.36 -12.59 -6.21
CA VAL A 718 -9.12 -11.55 -7.23
C VAL A 718 -9.76 -11.95 -8.57
N PHE A 719 -11.04 -11.64 -8.76
CA PHE A 719 -11.77 -11.98 -9.99
C PHE A 719 -11.89 -10.79 -10.96
N ARG A 720 -11.85 -11.06 -12.26
CA ARG A 720 -12.05 -10.04 -13.31
C ARG A 720 -13.52 -9.70 -13.53
N SER A 721 -14.42 -10.63 -13.22
CA SER A 721 -15.84 -10.48 -13.48
C SER A 721 -16.73 -11.23 -12.49
N ARG A 722 -18.01 -10.86 -12.47
CA ARG A 722 -19.05 -11.50 -11.66
C ARG A 722 -19.22 -12.98 -11.99
N MET A 723 -19.16 -13.34 -13.28
CA MET A 723 -19.28 -14.74 -13.70
C MET A 723 -18.06 -15.57 -13.25
N ASP A 724 -16.85 -15.02 -13.28
CA ASP A 724 -15.66 -15.72 -12.77
C ASP A 724 -15.79 -16.03 -11.28
N ALA A 725 -16.25 -15.06 -10.50
CA ALA A 725 -16.50 -15.23 -9.08
C ALA A 725 -17.58 -16.29 -8.81
N ALA A 726 -18.74 -16.17 -9.48
CA ALA A 726 -19.86 -17.09 -9.32
C ALA A 726 -19.46 -18.53 -9.66
N LEU A 727 -18.75 -18.73 -10.79
CA LEU A 727 -18.35 -20.05 -11.23
C LEU A 727 -17.28 -20.66 -10.31
N THR A 728 -16.30 -19.86 -9.89
CA THR A 728 -15.27 -20.32 -8.95
C THR A 728 -15.90 -20.68 -7.61
N CYS A 729 -16.81 -19.86 -7.06
CA CYS A 729 -17.54 -20.20 -5.84
C CYS A 729 -18.36 -21.49 -5.98
N ALA A 730 -19.02 -21.70 -7.12
CA ALA A 730 -19.77 -22.92 -7.39
C ALA A 730 -18.87 -24.18 -7.40
N ILE A 731 -17.65 -24.05 -7.95
CA ILE A 731 -16.64 -25.12 -7.91
C ILE A 731 -16.21 -25.40 -6.46
N TYR A 732 -15.85 -24.37 -5.68
CA TYR A 732 -15.39 -24.55 -4.29
C TYR A 732 -16.49 -25.02 -3.34
N ALA A 733 -17.76 -24.78 -3.66
CA ALA A 733 -18.89 -25.36 -2.94
C ALA A 733 -18.99 -26.89 -3.12
N ARG A 734 -18.33 -27.44 -4.15
CA ARG A 734 -18.35 -28.88 -4.47
C ARG A 734 -17.02 -29.57 -4.22
N VAL A 735 -15.90 -28.88 -4.44
CA VAL A 735 -14.56 -29.44 -4.40
C VAL A 735 -13.72 -28.68 -3.39
N HIS A 736 -13.25 -29.39 -2.36
CA HIS A 736 -12.38 -28.83 -1.33
C HIS A 736 -11.00 -28.45 -1.88
N VAL A 737 -10.31 -27.58 -1.14
CA VAL A 737 -8.92 -27.24 -1.42
C VAL A 737 -8.00 -28.46 -1.34
N PHE A 738 -6.90 -28.43 -2.09
CA PHE A 738 -5.95 -29.54 -2.16
C PHE A 738 -5.34 -29.90 -0.80
N VAL A 739 -5.00 -28.87 -0.01
CA VAL A 739 -4.52 -28.98 1.37
C VAL A 739 -5.16 -27.87 2.21
N ASP A 740 -5.98 -28.27 3.19
CA ASP A 740 -6.51 -27.42 4.25
C ASP A 740 -5.66 -27.59 5.51
N GLU A 741 -4.80 -26.62 5.80
CA GLU A 741 -3.84 -26.71 6.90
C GLU A 741 -4.53 -26.66 8.27
N ALA A 742 -5.71 -26.04 8.37
CA ALA A 742 -6.45 -25.93 9.61
C ALA A 742 -7.05 -27.28 10.07
N ARG A 743 -7.21 -28.24 9.15
CA ARG A 743 -7.75 -29.58 9.42
C ARG A 743 -6.66 -30.64 9.70
N GLY A 744 -5.39 -30.23 9.77
CA GLY A 744 -4.27 -31.15 10.00
C GLY A 744 -4.21 -32.26 8.93
N PRO A 745 -3.86 -33.52 9.29
CA PRO A 745 -3.78 -34.62 8.32
C PRO A 745 -5.09 -34.86 7.54
N ALA A 746 -6.25 -34.65 8.17
CA ALA A 746 -7.55 -34.81 7.50
C ALA A 746 -7.81 -33.75 6.41
N GLY A 747 -7.07 -32.63 6.42
CA GLY A 747 -7.09 -31.60 5.39
C GLY A 747 -6.18 -31.89 4.20
N ASN A 748 -5.39 -32.96 4.23
CA ASN A 748 -4.51 -33.37 3.14
C ASN A 748 -4.89 -34.78 2.65
N PRO A 749 -6.02 -34.97 1.94
CA PRO A 749 -6.55 -36.29 1.60
C PRO A 749 -5.64 -37.08 0.64
N TRP A 750 -4.76 -36.40 -0.10
CA TRP A 750 -3.75 -37.02 -0.97
C TRP A 750 -2.45 -37.35 -0.24
N ASP A 751 -2.32 -36.92 1.02
CA ASP A 751 -1.06 -36.90 1.77
C ASP A 751 0.09 -36.32 0.90
N VAL A 752 -0.20 -35.21 0.21
CA VAL A 752 0.73 -34.63 -0.76
C VAL A 752 1.81 -33.82 -0.06
N GLU A 753 3.07 -34.06 -0.44
CA GLU A 753 4.21 -33.25 -0.03
C GLU A 753 4.66 -32.33 -1.18
N PHE A 754 4.99 -31.09 -0.87
CA PHE A 754 5.57 -30.14 -1.82
C PHE A 754 7.03 -29.88 -1.48
N ARG A 755 7.90 -29.86 -2.50
CA ARG A 755 9.32 -29.51 -2.35
C ARG A 755 9.74 -28.57 -3.46
N GLN A 756 10.39 -27.47 -3.11
CA GLN A 756 11.09 -26.65 -4.11
C GLN A 756 12.10 -27.54 -4.86
N GLY A 757 12.31 -27.32 -6.17
CA GLY A 757 13.22 -28.15 -6.97
C GLY A 757 14.57 -28.43 -6.29
N LEU A 758 15.12 -29.61 -6.54
CA LEU A 758 16.27 -30.18 -5.84
C LEU A 758 17.52 -29.28 -5.85
N PHE A 759 17.71 -28.46 -6.90
CA PHE A 759 18.88 -27.60 -7.05
C PHE A 759 18.50 -26.13 -7.23
N ASN A 760 19.08 -25.25 -6.41
CA ASN A 760 19.01 -23.81 -6.60
C ASN A 760 20.03 -23.37 -7.67
N MET A 761 19.55 -22.70 -8.72
CA MET A 761 20.40 -22.37 -9.87
C MET A 761 21.57 -21.40 -9.56
N THR A 762 21.58 -20.74 -8.40
CA THR A 762 22.66 -19.86 -7.94
C THR A 762 23.53 -20.54 -6.91
N SER A 763 22.96 -20.99 -5.78
CA SER A 763 23.76 -21.50 -4.65
C SER A 763 24.33 -22.90 -4.89
N ASP A 764 23.72 -23.72 -5.75
CA ASP A 764 24.23 -25.06 -6.10
C ASP A 764 25.04 -25.08 -7.41
N SER A 765 25.32 -23.91 -8.02
CA SER A 765 25.96 -23.81 -9.34
C SER A 765 27.31 -24.53 -9.45
N ARG A 766 28.04 -24.66 -8.33
CA ARG A 766 29.29 -25.43 -8.25
C ARG A 766 29.16 -26.90 -8.65
N LEU A 767 27.96 -27.48 -8.53
CA LEU A 767 27.66 -28.88 -8.84
C LEU A 767 27.31 -29.10 -10.33
N PHE A 768 27.15 -28.03 -11.10
CA PHE A 768 26.65 -28.12 -12.47
C PHE A 768 27.81 -28.33 -13.44
N ARG A 769 27.62 -29.22 -14.41
CA ARG A 769 28.59 -29.47 -15.49
C ARG A 769 27.90 -29.41 -16.85
N THR A 770 28.55 -28.80 -17.84
CA THR A 770 28.09 -28.84 -19.23
C THR A 770 28.57 -30.12 -19.93
N ALA A 771 27.95 -30.45 -21.07
CA ALA A 771 28.38 -31.56 -21.92
C ALA A 771 29.86 -31.44 -22.33
N ALA A 772 30.32 -30.24 -22.67
CA ALA A 772 31.72 -29.99 -23.04
C ALA A 772 32.70 -30.22 -21.89
N GLN A 773 32.33 -29.82 -20.66
CA GLN A 773 33.14 -30.04 -19.46
C GLN A 773 33.27 -31.53 -19.13
N LEU A 774 32.18 -32.31 -19.27
CA LEU A 774 32.20 -33.75 -19.00
C LEU A 774 32.97 -34.51 -20.08
N ALA A 775 32.76 -34.18 -21.36
CA ALA A 775 33.53 -34.75 -22.47
C ALA A 775 35.03 -34.48 -22.34
N GLY A 776 35.43 -33.26 -21.97
CA GLY A 776 36.83 -32.90 -21.72
C GLY A 776 37.43 -33.56 -20.46
N GLY A 777 36.59 -34.06 -19.55
CA GLY A 777 37.00 -34.71 -18.30
C GLY A 777 37.07 -36.24 -18.37
N GLY A 778 37.03 -36.86 -19.56
CA GLY A 778 37.15 -38.32 -19.73
C GLY A 778 35.87 -39.12 -19.48
N TRP A 779 34.72 -38.45 -19.34
CA TRP A 779 33.41 -39.09 -19.16
C TRP A 779 32.85 -39.56 -20.51
N ARG A 780 32.12 -40.68 -20.50
CA ARG A 780 31.44 -41.21 -21.67
C ARG A 780 29.94 -41.02 -21.55
N ARG A 781 29.30 -40.72 -22.69
CA ARG A 781 27.86 -40.58 -22.77
C ARG A 781 27.20 -41.96 -22.75
N ASP A 782 26.21 -42.13 -21.88
CA ASP A 782 25.33 -43.31 -21.83
C ASP A 782 23.88 -42.82 -21.80
N GLY A 783 23.22 -42.87 -22.96
CA GLY A 783 21.91 -42.22 -23.17
C GLY A 783 21.94 -40.72 -22.83
N THR A 784 21.12 -40.31 -21.85
CA THR A 784 21.04 -38.93 -21.35
C THR A 784 22.10 -38.58 -20.30
N ASP A 785 22.84 -39.57 -19.84
CA ASP A 785 23.70 -39.47 -18.68
C ASP A 785 25.17 -39.47 -19.11
N TRP A 786 26.05 -39.11 -18.17
CA TRP A 786 27.49 -39.25 -18.33
C TRP A 786 28.01 -40.20 -17.28
N VAL A 787 28.76 -41.21 -17.69
CA VAL A 787 29.35 -42.22 -16.82
C VAL A 787 30.87 -42.22 -16.95
N HIS A 788 31.56 -42.44 -15.84
CA HIS A 788 33.02 -42.53 -15.83
C HIS A 788 33.45 -44.01 -15.86
N PRO A 789 34.41 -44.40 -16.72
CA PRO A 789 34.81 -45.81 -16.88
C PRO A 789 35.64 -46.37 -15.71
N GLY A 790 36.24 -45.53 -14.86
CA GLY A 790 36.97 -45.96 -13.67
C GLY A 790 36.15 -45.83 -12.39
N ARG A 791 36.11 -46.87 -11.54
CA ARG A 791 35.66 -46.75 -10.13
C ARG A 791 36.60 -45.79 -9.42
N MET A 792 36.17 -44.58 -9.09
CA MET A 792 36.96 -43.75 -8.18
C MET A 792 36.85 -44.33 -6.76
N ALA A 793 38.01 -44.67 -6.21
CA ALA A 793 38.21 -44.96 -4.80
C ALA A 793 37.81 -43.74 -3.93
N GLN A 794 37.50 -44.01 -2.66
CA GLN A 794 37.23 -43.02 -1.62
C GLN A 794 38.26 -41.88 -1.66
N GLY A 795 37.84 -40.64 -1.99
CA GLY A 795 38.73 -39.48 -2.00
C GLY A 795 38.46 -38.37 -3.03
N ALA A 796 37.43 -38.45 -3.87
CA ALA A 796 37.05 -37.30 -4.71
C ALA A 796 36.54 -36.13 -3.84
N PRO A 797 36.86 -34.86 -4.18
CA PRO A 797 36.56 -33.68 -3.34
C PRO A 797 35.06 -33.43 -3.08
N ASP A 798 34.18 -34.18 -3.75
CA ASP A 798 32.72 -34.00 -3.73
C ASP A 798 31.93 -35.15 -3.06
N GLY A 799 32.58 -36.08 -2.33
CA GLY A 799 31.92 -36.85 -1.25
C GLY A 799 30.73 -37.76 -1.61
N GLY A 800 30.59 -38.24 -2.85
CA GLY A 800 29.58 -39.23 -3.24
C GLY A 800 30.06 -40.14 -4.37
N ASP A 801 29.30 -41.19 -4.69
CA ASP A 801 29.53 -42.11 -5.83
C ASP A 801 29.57 -41.34 -7.16
N GLY A 802 30.72 -40.72 -7.43
CA GLY A 802 31.00 -39.82 -8.54
C GLY A 802 31.28 -40.59 -9.82
N SER A 803 30.49 -41.62 -10.11
CA SER A 803 30.61 -42.43 -11.32
C SER A 803 29.57 -42.07 -12.38
N ARG A 804 28.54 -41.26 -12.03
CA ARG A 804 27.41 -40.90 -12.92
C ARG A 804 26.91 -39.47 -12.71
N TYR A 805 26.73 -38.75 -13.81
CA TYR A 805 26.08 -37.45 -13.92
C TYR A 805 24.76 -37.59 -14.68
N VAL A 806 23.67 -37.08 -14.10
CA VAL A 806 22.32 -37.12 -14.68
C VAL A 806 21.86 -35.73 -15.12
N PRO A 807 20.92 -35.62 -16.05
CA PRO A 807 20.35 -34.34 -16.49
C PRO A 807 19.91 -33.44 -15.34
N LEU A 808 20.17 -32.14 -15.46
CA LEU A 808 19.52 -31.09 -14.65
C LEU A 808 18.37 -30.49 -15.46
N TYR A 809 17.15 -30.85 -15.08
CA TYR A 809 15.90 -30.46 -15.73
C TYR A 809 15.44 -29.08 -15.27
N GLU A 810 15.13 -28.21 -16.23
CA GLU A 810 14.49 -26.91 -15.99
C GLU A 810 13.01 -26.97 -16.36
N ALA A 811 12.15 -26.27 -15.62
CA ALA A 811 10.70 -26.28 -15.81
C ALA A 811 10.25 -26.04 -17.26
N LYS A 812 10.95 -25.17 -17.99
CA LYS A 812 10.67 -24.81 -19.40
C LYS A 812 10.90 -25.95 -20.41
N MET A 813 11.54 -27.06 -20.01
CA MET A 813 11.81 -28.21 -20.86
C MET A 813 10.61 -29.14 -21.04
N GLY A 814 9.58 -29.03 -20.17
CA GLY A 814 8.47 -29.98 -20.15
C GLY A 814 7.10 -29.33 -20.11
N TYR A 815 6.14 -29.87 -20.82
CA TYR A 815 4.75 -29.40 -20.91
C TYR A 815 3.79 -30.50 -20.43
N PHE A 816 2.47 -30.25 -20.43
CA PHE A 816 1.51 -31.25 -19.93
C PHE A 816 1.69 -32.59 -20.65
N TYR A 817 1.79 -33.66 -19.87
CA TYR A 817 2.05 -35.03 -20.36
C TYR A 817 3.27 -35.15 -21.30
N ASP A 818 4.22 -34.22 -21.25
CA ASP A 818 5.34 -34.18 -22.16
C ASP A 818 6.61 -33.70 -21.46
N HIS A 819 7.49 -34.62 -21.08
CA HIS A 819 8.79 -34.28 -20.50
C HIS A 819 9.83 -33.89 -21.54
N ARG A 820 9.53 -34.06 -22.84
CA ARG A 820 10.46 -33.85 -23.95
C ARG A 820 10.06 -32.64 -24.80
N HIS A 821 9.31 -31.70 -24.25
CA HIS A 821 8.75 -30.56 -24.99
C HIS A 821 9.81 -29.67 -25.64
N ALA A 822 10.90 -29.37 -24.93
CA ALA A 822 11.93 -28.47 -25.43
C ALA A 822 13.30 -28.71 -24.78
N GLY A 823 14.39 -28.48 -25.53
CA GLY A 823 15.75 -28.76 -25.07
C GLY A 823 16.81 -27.82 -25.65
N TYR A 824 18.05 -27.95 -25.18
CA TYR A 824 19.19 -27.11 -25.59
C TYR A 824 20.00 -27.68 -26.78
N GLY A 825 19.69 -28.90 -27.24
CA GLY A 825 20.47 -29.62 -28.25
C GLY A 825 20.64 -28.84 -29.56
N ARG A 826 19.54 -28.25 -30.07
CA ARG A 826 19.54 -27.44 -31.30
C ARG A 826 20.28 -26.10 -31.17
N ARG A 827 20.75 -25.72 -29.97
CA ARG A 827 21.44 -24.45 -29.68
C ARG A 827 22.92 -24.59 -29.35
N ARG A 828 23.51 -25.77 -29.52
CA ARG A 828 24.92 -26.04 -29.17
C ARG A 828 25.34 -25.56 -27.77
N GLY A 829 24.39 -25.44 -26.83
CA GLY A 829 24.65 -25.03 -25.45
C GLY A 829 24.62 -23.52 -25.14
N GLU A 830 24.23 -22.63 -26.06
CA GLU A 830 24.18 -21.18 -25.79
C GLU A 830 23.09 -20.77 -24.76
N ARG A 831 23.44 -19.84 -23.85
CA ARG A 831 22.56 -19.30 -22.79
C ARG A 831 22.22 -17.84 -23.10
N GLY A 832 20.94 -17.53 -23.33
CA GLY A 832 20.52 -16.12 -23.58
C GLY A 832 19.03 -15.87 -23.88
N HIS A 833 18.28 -16.89 -24.35
CA HIS A 833 16.88 -16.69 -24.75
C HIS A 833 15.87 -17.27 -23.74
N ARG A 834 14.74 -16.57 -23.56
CA ARG A 834 13.64 -16.96 -22.65
C ARG A 834 12.85 -18.20 -23.12
N VAL A 835 12.85 -18.51 -24.42
CA VAL A 835 12.12 -19.65 -25.03
C VAL A 835 13.11 -20.66 -25.60
N LEU A 836 12.95 -21.94 -25.29
CA LEU A 836 13.75 -23.04 -25.86
C LEU A 836 13.16 -23.50 -27.20
N PRO A 837 13.98 -23.99 -28.15
CA PRO A 837 13.47 -24.66 -29.34
C PRO A 837 12.61 -25.85 -28.93
N GLN A 838 11.39 -25.92 -29.48
CA GLN A 838 10.49 -27.05 -29.28
C GLN A 838 11.00 -28.27 -30.05
N THR A 839 10.74 -29.44 -29.49
CA THR A 839 11.00 -30.73 -30.12
C THR A 839 10.08 -30.91 -31.33
N GLY A 840 10.65 -31.39 -32.45
CA GLY A 840 9.92 -31.59 -33.69
C GLY A 840 9.06 -32.87 -33.67
N PRO A 841 8.09 -33.00 -34.59
CA PRO A 841 7.24 -34.21 -34.70
C PRO A 841 8.06 -35.50 -34.85
N ASP A 842 9.08 -35.51 -35.70
CA ASP A 842 9.91 -36.70 -35.95
C ASP A 842 10.69 -37.14 -34.70
N GLU A 843 11.22 -36.18 -33.94
CA GLU A 843 11.90 -36.44 -32.67
C GLU A 843 10.93 -36.99 -31.61
N HIS A 844 9.69 -36.50 -31.58
CA HIS A 844 8.66 -37.01 -30.68
C HIS A 844 8.23 -38.45 -31.00
N CYS A 845 8.20 -38.82 -32.29
CA CYS A 845 7.89 -40.16 -32.77
C CYS A 845 8.96 -41.19 -32.41
N ASP A 846 10.20 -40.76 -32.15
CA ASP A 846 11.27 -41.65 -31.69
C ASP A 846 11.15 -41.92 -30.17
N PRO A 847 10.86 -43.16 -29.74
CA PRO A 847 10.77 -43.51 -28.32
C PRO A 847 12.13 -43.49 -27.59
N ALA A 848 13.25 -43.47 -28.31
CA ALA A 848 14.61 -43.37 -27.75
C ALA A 848 15.10 -41.92 -27.61
N PHE A 849 14.42 -40.96 -28.26
CA PHE A 849 14.80 -39.55 -28.18
C PHE A 849 14.56 -38.98 -26.77
N GLU A 850 15.50 -38.15 -26.29
CA GLU A 850 15.36 -37.40 -25.04
C GLU A 850 15.93 -35.99 -25.20
N VAL A 851 15.31 -35.02 -24.52
CA VAL A 851 15.77 -33.62 -24.60
C VAL A 851 17.12 -33.43 -23.93
N THR A 852 18.00 -32.67 -24.58
CA THR A 852 19.32 -32.33 -24.02
C THR A 852 19.19 -31.16 -23.04
N PRO A 853 19.57 -31.31 -21.76
CA PRO A 853 19.62 -30.20 -20.80
C PRO A 853 20.84 -29.30 -21.06
N HIS A 854 20.89 -28.14 -20.39
CA HIS A 854 22.10 -27.32 -20.41
C HIS A 854 23.17 -27.85 -19.44
N TYR A 855 22.75 -28.40 -18.31
CA TYR A 855 23.64 -28.92 -17.27
C TYR A 855 23.30 -30.35 -16.87
N TRP A 856 24.30 -31.00 -16.26
CA TRP A 856 24.19 -32.26 -15.55
C TRP A 856 24.69 -32.08 -14.11
N VAL A 857 24.17 -32.91 -13.21
CA VAL A 857 24.52 -32.93 -11.79
C VAL A 857 24.91 -34.35 -11.33
N PRO A 858 25.73 -34.49 -10.27
CA PRO A 858 26.07 -35.80 -9.73
C PRO A 858 24.81 -36.57 -9.30
N HIS A 859 24.69 -37.84 -9.72
CA HIS A 859 23.54 -38.69 -9.38
C HIS A 859 23.38 -38.84 -7.86
N GLY A 860 24.48 -39.03 -7.12
CA GLY A 860 24.46 -39.15 -5.65
C GLY A 860 23.83 -37.93 -4.96
N GLU A 861 24.05 -36.72 -5.48
CA GLU A 861 23.42 -35.50 -4.95
C GLU A 861 21.91 -35.45 -5.24
N VAL A 862 21.46 -35.94 -6.40
CA VAL A 862 20.03 -36.08 -6.69
C VAL A 862 19.39 -37.03 -5.68
N MET A 863 19.97 -38.21 -5.46
CA MET A 863 19.46 -39.20 -4.51
C MET A 863 19.41 -38.63 -3.07
N ARG A 864 20.49 -37.96 -2.65
CA ARG A 864 20.59 -37.33 -1.33
C ARG A 864 19.54 -36.24 -1.13
N LYS A 865 19.38 -35.33 -2.10
CA LYS A 865 18.42 -34.22 -2.02
C LYS A 865 16.96 -34.66 -2.22
N ALA A 866 16.71 -35.72 -2.98
CA ALA A 866 15.38 -36.30 -3.17
C ALA A 866 14.94 -37.14 -1.95
N GLY A 867 15.85 -37.74 -1.20
CA GLY A 867 15.52 -38.54 -0.02
C GLY A 867 14.66 -39.76 -0.39
N HIS A 868 13.55 -40.00 0.31
CA HIS A 868 12.64 -41.11 0.00
C HIS A 868 12.02 -41.03 -1.41
N ALA A 869 11.84 -39.82 -1.95
CA ALA A 869 11.33 -39.62 -3.30
C ALA A 869 12.27 -40.16 -4.39
N ALA A 870 13.56 -40.35 -4.09
CA ALA A 870 14.54 -40.89 -5.03
C ALA A 870 14.18 -42.29 -5.58
N ARG A 871 13.32 -43.03 -4.88
CA ARG A 871 12.83 -44.36 -5.29
C ARG A 871 11.58 -44.30 -6.17
N ALA A 872 11.04 -43.10 -6.42
CA ALA A 872 9.87 -42.93 -7.26
C ALA A 872 10.18 -43.32 -8.72
N PRO A 873 9.24 -43.98 -9.43
CA PRO A 873 9.41 -44.34 -10.84
C PRO A 873 9.46 -43.12 -11.77
N ALA A 874 8.97 -41.97 -11.30
CA ALA A 874 9.04 -40.67 -11.96
C ALA A 874 8.96 -39.57 -10.90
N PHE A 875 9.46 -38.37 -11.24
CA PHE A 875 9.14 -37.15 -10.51
C PHE A 875 7.93 -36.47 -11.12
N PHE A 876 7.13 -35.83 -10.27
CA PHE A 876 5.99 -35.02 -10.66
C PHE A 876 6.14 -33.63 -10.10
N GLY A 877 5.82 -32.62 -10.89
CA GLY A 877 5.86 -31.26 -10.42
C GLY A 877 5.21 -30.29 -11.39
N PHE A 878 5.20 -29.03 -10.99
CA PHE A 878 4.64 -27.94 -11.78
C PHE A 878 5.63 -26.80 -11.95
N ARG A 879 5.46 -26.05 -13.04
CA ARG A 879 6.28 -24.88 -13.36
C ARG A 879 5.95 -23.73 -12.39
N ASN A 880 6.97 -23.19 -11.72
CA ASN A 880 6.79 -22.03 -10.85
C ASN A 880 6.62 -20.74 -11.68
N ILE A 881 7.34 -20.63 -12.79
CA ILE A 881 7.25 -19.45 -13.67
C ILE A 881 6.07 -19.62 -14.62
N MET A 882 5.04 -18.78 -14.46
CA MET A 882 3.82 -18.78 -15.27
C MET A 882 3.32 -17.35 -15.53
N SER A 883 2.20 -17.21 -16.23
CA SER A 883 1.42 -15.97 -16.25
C SER A 883 -0.05 -16.35 -16.45
N PRO A 884 -1.00 -15.68 -15.77
CA PRO A 884 -2.44 -15.87 -16.02
C PRO A 884 -2.87 -15.43 -17.43
N THR A 885 -1.97 -14.83 -18.22
CA THR A 885 -2.21 -14.49 -19.63
C THR A 885 -1.62 -15.50 -20.62
N ASN A 886 -0.88 -16.51 -20.14
CA ASN A 886 -0.32 -17.55 -21.01
C ASN A 886 -1.43 -18.47 -21.55
N GLU A 887 -1.07 -19.31 -22.52
CA GLU A 887 -1.94 -20.37 -23.03
C GLU A 887 -2.51 -21.21 -21.89
N ARG A 888 -1.65 -21.65 -20.98
CA ARG A 888 -1.99 -22.34 -19.73
C ARG A 888 -1.33 -21.61 -18.55
N THR A 889 -2.08 -21.48 -17.44
CA THR A 889 -1.55 -20.89 -16.21
C THR A 889 -0.84 -21.94 -15.38
N PHE A 890 -1.43 -23.14 -15.29
CA PHE A 890 -0.87 -24.25 -14.55
C PHE A 890 -0.33 -25.30 -15.52
N ILE A 891 0.97 -25.58 -15.41
CA ILE A 891 1.64 -26.59 -16.22
C ILE A 891 2.34 -27.54 -15.27
N CYS A 892 1.90 -28.79 -15.25
CA CYS A 892 2.55 -29.88 -14.55
C CYS A 892 2.90 -31.01 -15.51
N ASN A 893 3.94 -31.77 -15.18
CA ASN A 893 4.32 -32.94 -15.95
C ASN A 893 5.07 -33.95 -15.09
N LEU A 894 5.06 -35.19 -15.58
CA LEU A 894 5.93 -36.25 -15.09
C LEU A 894 7.25 -36.18 -15.84
N LEU A 895 8.35 -36.48 -15.16
CA LEU A 895 9.66 -36.63 -15.76
C LEU A 895 10.41 -37.80 -15.11
N PRO A 896 11.45 -38.33 -15.76
CA PRO A 896 12.37 -39.27 -15.12
C PRO A 896 12.97 -38.67 -13.83
N PRO A 897 13.46 -39.50 -12.88
CA PRO A 897 14.04 -39.05 -11.61
C PRO A 897 15.43 -38.39 -11.78
N TRP A 898 15.49 -37.37 -12.63
CA TRP A 898 16.64 -36.53 -12.92
C TRP A 898 16.80 -35.41 -11.89
N GLY A 899 17.92 -34.68 -11.94
CA GLY A 899 18.05 -33.45 -11.16
C GLY A 899 17.02 -32.42 -11.60
N VAL A 900 16.42 -31.68 -10.65
CA VAL A 900 15.38 -30.68 -10.97
C VAL A 900 15.77 -29.32 -10.40
N GLY A 901 15.78 -28.29 -11.24
CA GLY A 901 16.07 -26.92 -10.83
C GLY A 901 14.90 -26.25 -10.07
N ASN A 902 15.19 -25.24 -9.27
CA ASN A 902 14.21 -24.50 -8.44
C ASN A 902 13.12 -23.72 -9.21
N SER A 903 13.13 -23.77 -10.56
CA SER A 903 12.05 -23.25 -11.41
C SER A 903 10.83 -24.18 -11.46
N MET A 904 10.94 -25.41 -10.97
CA MET A 904 9.86 -26.39 -10.86
C MET A 904 9.70 -26.78 -9.38
N THR A 905 8.45 -26.88 -8.91
CA THR A 905 8.15 -27.43 -7.59
C THR A 905 7.70 -28.87 -7.76
N LEU A 906 8.35 -29.77 -7.04
CA LEU A 906 8.01 -31.19 -7.00
C LEU A 906 6.85 -31.42 -6.04
N LEU A 907 5.97 -32.34 -6.40
CA LEU A 907 4.88 -32.80 -5.56
C LEU A 907 4.82 -34.34 -5.55
N SER A 908 4.69 -34.91 -4.36
CA SER A 908 4.72 -36.36 -4.14
C SER A 908 3.44 -36.80 -3.42
N PRO A 909 2.58 -37.62 -4.03
CA PRO A 909 1.39 -38.16 -3.36
C PRO A 909 1.80 -39.27 -2.36
N GLY A 910 1.32 -39.20 -1.11
CA GLY A 910 1.68 -40.17 -0.06
C GLY A 910 1.11 -41.58 -0.28
N MET A 911 0.08 -41.71 -1.10
CA MET A 911 -0.49 -43.01 -1.51
C MET A 911 0.47 -43.88 -2.34
N GLY A 912 1.54 -43.29 -2.87
CA GLY A 912 2.53 -43.98 -3.67
C GLY A 912 2.13 -44.18 -5.14
N TRP A 913 3.14 -44.51 -5.96
CA TRP A 913 3.02 -44.59 -7.42
C TRP A 913 2.34 -45.86 -7.94
N SER A 914 2.16 -46.87 -7.09
CA SER A 914 1.44 -48.10 -7.41
C SER A 914 -0.08 -47.95 -7.33
N ASP A 915 -0.57 -46.87 -6.71
CA ASP A 915 -2.01 -46.59 -6.70
C ASP A 915 -2.43 -45.92 -8.01
N PRO A 916 -3.34 -46.53 -8.80
CA PRO A 916 -3.73 -46.01 -10.11
C PRO A 916 -4.50 -44.68 -10.01
N ARG A 917 -5.00 -44.30 -8.83
CA ARG A 917 -5.60 -42.97 -8.59
C ARG A 917 -4.59 -41.83 -8.74
N THR A 918 -3.28 -42.11 -8.66
CA THR A 918 -2.25 -41.11 -8.97
C THR A 918 -2.36 -40.59 -10.41
N ALA A 919 -2.78 -41.43 -11.37
CA ALA A 919 -3.09 -40.97 -12.72
C ALA A 919 -4.26 -39.97 -12.75
N CYS A 920 -5.24 -40.15 -11.88
CA CYS A 920 -6.34 -39.21 -11.72
C CYS A 920 -5.86 -37.86 -11.19
N LEU A 921 -4.97 -37.82 -10.19
CA LEU A 921 -4.37 -36.57 -9.73
C LEU A 921 -3.64 -35.83 -10.87
N ILE A 922 -2.83 -36.54 -11.66
CA ILE A 922 -2.10 -35.96 -12.80
C ILE A 922 -3.09 -35.37 -13.82
N ALA A 923 -4.15 -36.10 -14.14
CA ALA A 923 -5.16 -35.64 -15.08
C ALA A 923 -5.96 -34.44 -14.55
N ASN A 924 -6.29 -34.42 -13.26
CA ASN A 924 -7.00 -33.32 -12.63
C ASN A 924 -6.21 -32.01 -12.73
N LEU A 925 -4.95 -32.04 -12.30
CA LEU A 925 -4.05 -30.89 -12.32
C LEU A 925 -3.71 -30.41 -13.75
N SER A 926 -3.90 -31.26 -14.75
CA SER A 926 -3.68 -30.93 -16.16
C SER A 926 -4.94 -30.41 -16.88
N SER A 927 -6.10 -30.44 -16.22
CA SER A 927 -7.39 -30.13 -16.85
C SER A 927 -7.66 -28.63 -17.03
N LEU A 928 -8.46 -28.27 -18.04
CA LEU A 928 -8.88 -26.89 -18.30
C LEU A 928 -9.75 -26.29 -17.17
N PRO A 929 -10.70 -27.02 -16.54
CA PRO A 929 -11.43 -26.51 -15.37
C PRO A 929 -10.50 -26.14 -14.21
N PHE A 930 -9.51 -26.97 -13.92
CA PHE A 930 -8.50 -26.68 -12.89
C PHE A 930 -7.64 -25.46 -13.27
N ASP A 931 -7.17 -25.37 -14.53
CA ASP A 931 -6.40 -24.22 -15.02
C ASP A 931 -7.20 -22.92 -14.96
N PHE A 932 -8.51 -22.96 -15.27
CA PHE A 932 -9.40 -21.82 -15.13
C PHE A 932 -9.39 -21.29 -13.70
N VAL A 933 -9.58 -22.16 -12.70
CA VAL A 933 -9.54 -21.73 -11.30
C VAL A 933 -8.15 -21.23 -10.90
N CYS A 934 -7.08 -21.92 -11.31
CA CYS A 934 -5.71 -21.48 -11.06
C CYS A 934 -5.46 -20.07 -11.61
N ARG A 935 -5.99 -19.77 -12.81
CA ARG A 935 -5.89 -18.45 -13.45
C ARG A 935 -6.51 -17.33 -12.64
N GLN A 936 -7.59 -17.62 -11.91
CA GLN A 936 -8.23 -16.63 -11.04
C GLN A 936 -7.47 -16.40 -9.72
N LYS A 937 -6.61 -17.34 -9.30
CA LYS A 937 -5.79 -17.19 -8.08
C LYS A 937 -4.35 -16.76 -8.34
N ALA A 938 -3.89 -16.88 -9.57
CA ALA A 938 -2.56 -16.51 -10.00
C ALA A 938 -2.39 -14.97 -10.01
N GLY A 939 -1.87 -14.41 -8.92
CA GLY A 939 -1.67 -12.95 -8.76
C GLY A 939 -0.45 -12.36 -9.48
N GLY A 940 0.42 -13.19 -10.06
CA GLY A 940 1.67 -12.74 -10.69
C GLY A 940 2.32 -13.81 -11.55
N VAL A 941 3.62 -13.67 -11.84
CA VAL A 941 4.36 -14.59 -12.72
C VAL A 941 5.02 -15.77 -12.00
N ASN A 942 4.89 -15.83 -10.68
CA ASN A 942 5.43 -16.90 -9.86
C ASN A 942 4.30 -17.61 -9.11
N LEU A 943 4.14 -18.90 -9.39
CA LEU A 943 3.18 -19.79 -8.74
C LEU A 943 3.87 -20.53 -7.60
N ASN A 944 3.66 -20.04 -6.38
CA ASN A 944 4.17 -20.70 -5.18
C ASN A 944 3.22 -21.82 -4.73
N PHE A 945 3.77 -22.86 -4.09
CA PHE A 945 2.98 -24.02 -3.64
C PHE A 945 1.86 -23.67 -2.65
N PHE A 946 1.96 -22.59 -1.87
CA PHE A 946 0.88 -22.16 -0.97
C PHE A 946 -0.39 -21.73 -1.72
N ILE A 947 -0.26 -21.29 -2.98
CA ILE A 947 -1.40 -21.03 -3.87
C ILE A 947 -2.01 -22.36 -4.30
N VAL A 948 -1.16 -23.32 -4.72
CA VAL A 948 -1.56 -24.65 -5.21
C VAL A 948 -2.26 -25.47 -4.13
N ARG A 949 -1.80 -25.41 -2.88
CA ARG A 949 -2.46 -26.00 -1.72
C ARG A 949 -3.92 -25.58 -1.59
N GLN A 950 -4.25 -24.36 -2.01
CA GLN A 950 -5.60 -23.82 -1.90
C GLN A 950 -6.40 -23.89 -3.21
N LEU A 951 -5.95 -24.64 -4.22
CA LEU A 951 -6.73 -24.90 -5.44
C LEU A 951 -7.66 -26.11 -5.23
N PRO A 952 -8.83 -26.14 -5.90
CA PRO A 952 -9.81 -27.19 -5.67
C PRO A 952 -9.35 -28.47 -6.37
N VAL A 953 -9.06 -29.52 -5.61
CA VAL A 953 -8.60 -30.82 -6.13
C VAL A 953 -9.49 -31.92 -5.59
N LEU A 954 -10.05 -32.74 -6.48
CA LEU A 954 -10.90 -33.88 -6.10
C LEU A 954 -10.09 -34.87 -5.24
N PRO A 955 -10.63 -35.29 -4.08
CA PRO A 955 -9.92 -36.20 -3.17
C PRO A 955 -9.83 -37.61 -3.76
N PRO A 956 -8.91 -38.48 -3.27
CA PRO A 956 -8.81 -39.87 -3.74
C PRO A 956 -10.10 -40.67 -3.56
N SER A 957 -10.91 -40.35 -2.55
CA SER A 957 -12.21 -40.96 -2.25
C SER A 957 -13.28 -40.69 -3.31
N PHE A 958 -13.10 -39.65 -4.15
CA PHE A 958 -14.04 -39.31 -5.23
C PHE A 958 -14.03 -40.34 -6.36
N TYR A 959 -12.87 -40.93 -6.64
CA TYR A 959 -12.66 -41.76 -7.82
C TYR A 959 -13.11 -43.21 -7.56
N SER A 960 -14.13 -43.66 -8.30
CA SER A 960 -14.51 -45.07 -8.36
C SER A 960 -13.59 -45.86 -9.28
N ALA A 961 -13.66 -47.20 -9.23
CA ALA A 961 -12.90 -48.06 -10.13
C ALA A 961 -13.17 -47.75 -11.62
N ALA A 962 -14.42 -47.45 -11.99
CA ALA A 962 -14.80 -47.09 -13.36
C ALA A 962 -14.24 -45.72 -13.79
N ASP A 963 -14.02 -44.80 -12.84
CA ASP A 963 -13.40 -43.52 -13.13
C ASP A 963 -11.90 -43.70 -13.43
N VAL A 964 -11.22 -44.54 -12.63
CA VAL A 964 -9.83 -44.92 -12.85
C VAL A 964 -9.66 -45.64 -14.19
N GLU A 965 -10.54 -46.59 -14.53
CA GLU A 965 -10.53 -47.32 -15.80
C GLU A 965 -10.69 -46.38 -17.01
N PHE A 966 -11.44 -45.28 -16.85
CA PHE A 966 -11.56 -44.25 -17.88
C PHE A 966 -10.30 -43.38 -17.99
N ILE A 967 -9.74 -42.94 -16.86
CA ILE A 967 -8.68 -41.91 -16.83
C ILE A 967 -7.30 -42.52 -17.09
N LEU A 968 -6.98 -43.63 -16.44
CA LEU A 968 -5.65 -44.21 -16.42
C LEU A 968 -5.09 -44.52 -17.83
N PRO A 969 -5.83 -45.18 -18.74
CA PRO A 969 -5.31 -45.48 -20.08
C PRO A 969 -4.97 -44.21 -20.88
N ARG A 970 -5.77 -43.15 -20.70
CA ARG A 970 -5.56 -41.86 -21.40
C ARG A 970 -4.32 -41.15 -20.88
N VAL A 971 -4.09 -41.17 -19.56
CA VAL A 971 -2.88 -40.57 -18.95
C VAL A 971 -1.63 -41.35 -19.35
N LEU A 972 -1.72 -42.69 -19.40
CA LEU A 972 -0.63 -43.54 -19.88
C LEU A 972 -0.29 -43.25 -21.34
N GLU A 973 -1.27 -43.24 -22.24
CA GLU A 973 -1.08 -42.92 -23.67
C GLU A 973 -0.52 -41.51 -23.88
N LEU A 974 -0.94 -40.55 -23.04
CA LEU A 974 -0.42 -39.18 -23.10
C LEU A 974 1.01 -39.04 -22.57
N THR A 975 1.42 -39.82 -21.57
CA THR A 975 2.71 -39.60 -20.87
C THR A 975 3.82 -40.58 -21.28
N PHE A 976 3.47 -41.85 -21.51
CA PHE A 976 4.44 -42.91 -21.80
C PHE A 976 4.76 -42.96 -23.30
N THR A 977 5.49 -41.96 -23.79
CA THR A 977 5.91 -41.85 -25.20
C THR A 977 7.42 -42.04 -25.40
N SER A 978 8.18 -42.31 -24.34
CA SER A 978 9.61 -42.61 -24.40
C SER A 978 9.98 -43.80 -23.52
N ASN A 979 11.08 -44.46 -23.86
CA ASN A 979 11.61 -45.60 -23.10
C ASN A 979 11.95 -45.23 -21.65
N THR A 980 12.36 -43.98 -21.41
CA THR A 980 12.75 -43.49 -20.07
C THR A 980 11.57 -43.43 -19.10
N MET A 981 10.34 -43.35 -19.61
CA MET A 981 9.11 -43.35 -18.81
C MET A 981 8.56 -44.76 -18.53
N ALA A 982 9.23 -45.83 -18.97
CA ALA A 982 8.79 -47.20 -18.73
C ALA A 982 8.65 -47.57 -17.23
N PRO A 983 9.49 -47.09 -16.28
CA PRO A 983 9.28 -47.34 -14.86
C PRO A 983 7.92 -46.82 -14.36
N PHE A 984 7.49 -45.65 -14.84
CA PHE A 984 6.17 -45.10 -14.50
C PHE A 984 5.04 -45.94 -15.10
N ALA A 985 5.14 -46.32 -16.37
CA ALA A 985 4.15 -47.16 -17.02
C ALA A 985 3.97 -48.50 -16.30
N ARG A 986 5.08 -49.15 -15.91
CA ARG A 986 5.06 -50.40 -15.13
C ARG A 986 4.44 -50.23 -13.75
N ALA A 987 4.75 -49.14 -13.03
CA ALA A 987 4.14 -48.84 -11.74
C ALA A 987 2.61 -48.68 -11.85
N MET A 988 2.12 -48.24 -13.01
CA MET A 988 0.72 -48.07 -13.36
C MET A 988 0.08 -49.30 -14.02
N GLY A 989 0.76 -50.45 -14.04
CA GLY A 989 0.23 -51.71 -14.57
C GLY A 989 0.35 -51.89 -16.09
N HIS A 990 1.13 -51.06 -16.79
CA HIS A 990 1.36 -51.19 -18.23
C HIS A 990 2.78 -51.71 -18.53
N ALA A 991 2.86 -52.85 -19.20
CA ALA A 991 4.12 -53.52 -19.56
C ALA A 991 4.47 -53.47 -21.07
N GLY A 992 3.65 -52.79 -21.88
CA GLY A 992 3.85 -52.66 -23.32
C GLY A 992 4.95 -51.65 -23.71
N PRO A 993 5.22 -51.49 -25.02
CA PRO A 993 6.14 -50.47 -25.51
C PRO A 993 5.55 -49.05 -25.37
N PRO A 994 6.37 -47.98 -25.47
CA PRO A 994 5.86 -46.61 -25.46
C PRO A 994 4.81 -46.38 -26.55
N PHE A 995 3.81 -45.54 -26.25
CA PHE A 995 2.77 -45.16 -27.19
C PHE A 995 3.33 -44.23 -28.27
N ALA A 996 2.86 -44.41 -29.51
CA ALA A 996 3.24 -43.55 -30.63
C ALA A 996 2.78 -42.11 -30.41
N TRP A 997 3.61 -41.14 -30.80
CA TRP A 997 3.26 -39.73 -30.70
C TRP A 997 2.36 -39.31 -31.88
N ASP A 998 1.07 -39.11 -31.61
CA ASP A 998 0.09 -38.57 -32.56
C ASP A 998 -0.60 -37.35 -31.96
N GLU A 999 -0.32 -36.15 -32.49
CA GLU A 999 -0.87 -34.90 -31.96
C GLU A 999 -2.41 -34.82 -32.06
N ALA A 1000 -3.01 -35.41 -33.11
CA ALA A 1000 -4.45 -35.41 -33.26
C ALA A 1000 -5.13 -36.33 -32.25
N ARG A 1001 -4.57 -37.52 -32.03
CA ARG A 1001 -5.02 -38.46 -30.97
C ARG A 1001 -4.83 -37.86 -29.58
N ARG A 1002 -3.67 -37.27 -29.30
CA ARG A 1002 -3.37 -36.61 -28.02
C ARG A 1002 -4.31 -35.44 -27.73
N ALA A 1003 -4.71 -34.67 -28.75
CA ALA A 1003 -5.71 -33.61 -28.60
C ALA A 1003 -7.09 -34.19 -28.21
N LEU A 1004 -7.52 -35.31 -28.81
CA LEU A 1004 -8.78 -35.97 -28.45
C LEU A 1004 -8.74 -36.54 -27.02
N LEU A 1005 -7.64 -37.18 -26.62
CA LEU A 1005 -7.48 -37.71 -25.25
C LEU A 1005 -7.54 -36.61 -24.19
N ARG A 1006 -6.83 -35.49 -24.42
CA ARG A 1006 -6.91 -34.30 -23.56
C ARG A 1006 -8.34 -33.77 -23.48
N ALA A 1007 -9.02 -33.66 -24.63
CA ALA A 1007 -10.40 -33.17 -24.68
C ALA A 1007 -11.39 -34.07 -23.92
N GLU A 1008 -11.20 -35.39 -23.97
CA GLU A 1008 -12.01 -36.34 -23.22
C GLU A 1008 -11.78 -36.24 -21.71
N LEU A 1009 -10.54 -36.01 -21.27
CA LEU A 1009 -10.20 -35.75 -19.88
C LEU A 1009 -10.76 -34.38 -19.42
N ASP A 1010 -10.60 -33.32 -20.22
CA ASP A 1010 -11.12 -31.99 -19.91
C ASP A 1010 -12.65 -32.00 -19.77
N ALA A 1011 -13.35 -32.70 -20.67
CA ALA A 1011 -14.79 -32.92 -20.58
C ALA A 1011 -15.18 -33.71 -19.32
N TRP A 1012 -14.40 -34.74 -18.98
CA TRP A 1012 -14.63 -35.55 -17.79
C TRP A 1012 -14.50 -34.70 -16.51
N TYR A 1013 -13.43 -33.93 -16.40
CA TYR A 1013 -13.22 -33.04 -15.26
C TYR A 1013 -14.25 -31.92 -15.23
N ALA A 1014 -14.72 -31.42 -16.38
CA ALA A 1014 -15.80 -30.44 -16.38
C ALA A 1014 -17.07 -30.97 -15.70
N HIS A 1015 -17.45 -32.23 -15.97
CA HIS A 1015 -18.55 -32.90 -15.25
C HIS A 1015 -18.23 -33.10 -13.76
N ALA A 1016 -17.02 -33.55 -13.42
CA ALA A 1016 -16.61 -33.80 -12.04
C ALA A 1016 -16.57 -32.51 -11.19
N TYR A 1017 -16.17 -31.38 -11.78
CA TYR A 1017 -16.26 -30.05 -11.18
C TYR A 1017 -17.69 -29.47 -11.18
N GLY A 1018 -18.65 -30.16 -11.79
CA GLY A 1018 -20.06 -29.76 -11.79
C GLY A 1018 -20.43 -28.68 -12.80
N LEU A 1019 -19.60 -28.47 -13.82
CA LEU A 1019 -19.84 -27.48 -14.86
C LEU A 1019 -20.93 -27.96 -15.82
N GLY A 1020 -21.96 -27.14 -16.02
CA GLY A 1020 -22.91 -27.31 -17.11
C GLY A 1020 -22.30 -26.96 -18.47
N ARG A 1021 -22.94 -27.42 -19.55
CA ARG A 1021 -22.50 -27.18 -20.95
C ARG A 1021 -22.16 -25.71 -21.24
N ARG A 1022 -23.03 -24.78 -20.84
CA ARG A 1022 -22.85 -23.32 -21.05
C ARG A 1022 -21.78 -22.71 -20.14
N GLN A 1023 -21.58 -23.26 -18.94
CA GLN A 1023 -20.49 -22.84 -18.06
C GLN A 1023 -19.13 -23.29 -18.62
N LEU A 1024 -19.06 -24.48 -19.22
CA LEU A 1024 -17.86 -24.95 -19.90
C LEU A 1024 -17.55 -24.09 -21.14
N GLU A 1025 -18.56 -23.69 -21.91
CA GLU A 1025 -18.38 -22.71 -22.99
C GLU A 1025 -17.78 -21.40 -22.48
N TYR A 1026 -18.27 -20.88 -21.35
CA TYR A 1026 -17.71 -19.69 -20.72
C TYR A 1026 -16.26 -19.91 -20.25
N VAL A 1027 -15.95 -21.06 -19.65
CA VAL A 1027 -14.57 -21.41 -19.25
C VAL A 1027 -13.63 -21.38 -20.46
N LEU A 1028 -14.07 -21.91 -21.60
CA LEU A 1028 -13.28 -21.96 -22.83
C LEU A 1028 -13.13 -20.58 -23.48
N ASP A 1029 -14.24 -19.85 -23.66
CA ASP A 1029 -14.26 -18.50 -24.20
C ASP A 1029 -15.41 -17.65 -23.61
N PRO A 1030 -15.13 -16.77 -22.63
CA PRO A 1030 -16.13 -15.86 -22.09
C PRO A 1030 -16.78 -14.94 -23.13
N HIS A 1031 -16.03 -14.53 -24.17
CA HIS A 1031 -16.50 -13.56 -25.17
C HIS A 1031 -17.55 -14.16 -26.10
N ASP A 1032 -17.47 -15.46 -26.38
CA ASP A 1032 -18.48 -16.17 -27.16
C ASP A 1032 -19.83 -16.24 -26.43
N VAL A 1033 -19.82 -16.25 -25.08
CA VAL A 1033 -21.03 -16.40 -24.26
C VAL A 1033 -21.60 -15.06 -23.80
N MET A 1034 -20.74 -14.10 -23.49
CA MET A 1034 -21.11 -12.84 -22.84
C MET A 1034 -20.96 -11.60 -23.73
N GLY A 1035 -20.38 -11.73 -24.92
CA GLY A 1035 -20.07 -10.63 -25.82
C GLY A 1035 -18.61 -10.19 -25.77
N ALA A 1036 -18.14 -9.57 -26.87
CA ALA A 1036 -16.73 -9.18 -27.06
C ALA A 1036 -16.25 -8.07 -26.11
N ASP A 1037 -17.17 -7.29 -25.54
CA ASP A 1037 -16.89 -6.21 -24.60
C ASP A 1037 -16.87 -6.68 -23.13
N TYR A 1038 -17.09 -7.98 -22.87
CA TYR A 1038 -17.07 -8.55 -21.53
C TYR A 1038 -15.66 -8.47 -20.90
N PRO A 1039 -15.53 -8.12 -19.62
CA PRO A 1039 -14.24 -7.80 -18.99
C PRO A 1039 -13.29 -8.99 -18.78
N SER A 1040 -13.77 -10.23 -18.92
CA SER A 1040 -12.99 -11.44 -18.68
C SER A 1040 -12.62 -12.18 -19.96
N GLN A 1041 -11.46 -12.84 -19.94
CA GLN A 1041 -10.96 -13.73 -20.98
C GLN A 1041 -10.18 -14.86 -20.31
N THR A 1042 -10.40 -16.11 -20.72
CA THR A 1042 -9.71 -17.27 -20.12
C THR A 1042 -8.52 -17.72 -20.95
N PHE A 1043 -8.77 -18.33 -22.11
CA PHE A 1043 -7.77 -19.01 -22.92
C PHE A 1043 -7.45 -18.26 -24.23
N ARG A 1044 -7.36 -16.92 -24.15
CA ARG A 1044 -7.16 -16.03 -25.33
C ARG A 1044 -5.97 -16.44 -26.19
N VAL A 1045 -4.84 -16.76 -25.56
CA VAL A 1045 -3.61 -17.16 -26.28
C VAL A 1045 -3.79 -18.51 -26.96
N LEU A 1046 -4.43 -19.48 -26.28
CA LEU A 1046 -4.75 -20.78 -26.89
C LEU A 1046 -5.63 -20.60 -28.12
N ARG A 1047 -6.73 -19.85 -27.99
CA ARG A 1047 -7.61 -19.54 -29.11
C ARG A 1047 -6.85 -18.87 -30.25
N LYS A 1048 -6.04 -17.85 -29.96
CA LYS A 1048 -5.24 -17.15 -30.98
C LYS A 1048 -4.30 -18.11 -31.71
N ASN A 1049 -3.59 -18.97 -30.98
CA ASN A 1049 -2.65 -19.93 -31.55
C ASN A 1049 -3.37 -20.98 -32.42
N GLU A 1050 -4.49 -21.52 -31.94
CA GLU A 1050 -5.29 -22.50 -32.70
C GLU A 1050 -5.98 -21.87 -33.92
N MET A 1051 -6.45 -20.64 -33.82
CA MET A 1051 -6.99 -19.91 -34.98
C MET A 1051 -5.93 -19.74 -36.07
N ALA A 1052 -4.68 -19.45 -35.69
CA ALA A 1052 -3.58 -19.34 -36.64
C ALA A 1052 -3.16 -20.69 -37.23
N ALA A 1053 -3.17 -21.76 -36.42
CA ALA A 1053 -2.69 -23.08 -36.85
C ALA A 1053 -3.75 -23.91 -37.60
N PHE A 1054 -5.03 -23.79 -37.24
CA PHE A 1054 -6.10 -24.67 -37.71
C PHE A 1054 -7.28 -23.93 -38.35
N GLY A 1055 -7.32 -22.60 -38.29
CA GLY A 1055 -8.47 -21.82 -38.77
C GLY A 1055 -9.76 -21.96 -37.93
N GLU A 1056 -9.73 -22.74 -36.85
CA GLU A 1056 -10.83 -22.90 -35.89
C GLU A 1056 -10.33 -22.93 -34.43
N TYR A 1057 -11.18 -22.60 -33.46
CA TYR A 1057 -10.87 -22.85 -32.05
C TYR A 1057 -11.06 -24.34 -31.74
N ARG A 1058 -10.13 -25.16 -32.23
CA ARG A 1058 -10.21 -26.63 -32.26
C ARG A 1058 -10.47 -27.22 -30.88
N THR A 1059 -9.72 -26.83 -29.86
CA THR A 1059 -9.88 -27.32 -28.47
C THR A 1059 -11.30 -27.12 -27.99
N ARG A 1060 -11.89 -25.94 -28.19
CA ARG A 1060 -13.28 -25.66 -27.82
C ARG A 1060 -14.24 -26.64 -28.48
N ARG A 1061 -14.14 -26.84 -29.80
CA ARG A 1061 -15.03 -27.77 -30.54
C ARG A 1061 -14.95 -29.19 -29.99
N ILE A 1062 -13.74 -29.74 -29.83
CA ILE A 1062 -13.56 -31.14 -29.44
C ILE A 1062 -13.86 -31.41 -27.96
N VAL A 1063 -13.57 -30.47 -27.06
CA VAL A 1063 -13.92 -30.57 -25.63
C VAL A 1063 -15.44 -30.57 -25.46
N LEU A 1064 -16.13 -29.67 -26.14
CA LEU A 1064 -17.58 -29.58 -26.08
C LEU A 1064 -18.26 -30.81 -26.69
N ALA A 1065 -17.74 -31.33 -27.81
CA ALA A 1065 -18.23 -32.58 -28.40
C ALA A 1065 -17.98 -33.79 -27.48
N ALA A 1066 -16.82 -33.86 -26.82
CA ALA A 1066 -16.55 -34.89 -25.82
C ALA A 1066 -17.49 -34.78 -24.61
N TYR A 1067 -17.74 -33.55 -24.13
CA TYR A 1067 -18.69 -33.29 -23.05
C TYR A 1067 -20.11 -33.77 -23.39
N ASP A 1068 -20.57 -33.51 -24.62
CA ASP A 1068 -21.89 -33.94 -25.10
C ASP A 1068 -21.99 -35.47 -25.23
N ARG A 1069 -20.92 -36.16 -25.68
CA ARG A 1069 -20.87 -37.64 -25.74
C ARG A 1069 -20.87 -38.29 -24.36
N GLN A 1070 -20.36 -37.59 -23.34
CA GLN A 1070 -20.32 -38.08 -21.96
C GLN A 1070 -21.62 -37.80 -21.18
N LYS A 1071 -22.66 -37.24 -21.81
CA LYS A 1071 -23.97 -37.01 -21.18
C LYS A 1071 -24.55 -38.33 -20.64
N GLY A 1072 -24.81 -38.37 -19.33
CA GLY A 1072 -25.29 -39.55 -18.59
C GLY A 1072 -24.54 -39.79 -17.27
N ARG A 1073 -23.38 -39.18 -17.08
CA ARG A 1073 -22.67 -39.15 -15.78
C ARG A 1073 -23.27 -38.04 -14.91
N ALA A 1074 -24.18 -38.39 -13.99
CA ALA A 1074 -24.70 -37.44 -13.02
C ALA A 1074 -23.56 -36.89 -12.14
N PRO A 1075 -23.55 -35.59 -11.80
CA PRO A 1075 -22.54 -35.03 -10.90
C PRO A 1075 -22.65 -35.70 -9.53
N ARG A 1076 -21.58 -36.37 -9.08
CA ARG A 1076 -21.49 -36.92 -7.72
C ARG A 1076 -20.99 -35.81 -6.78
N PRO A 1077 -21.54 -35.67 -5.55
CA PRO A 1077 -20.95 -34.79 -4.56
C PRO A 1077 -19.54 -35.30 -4.21
N ALA A 1078 -18.53 -34.41 -4.17
CA ALA A 1078 -17.27 -34.77 -3.55
C ALA A 1078 -17.49 -34.68 -2.04
N SER A 1079 -17.61 -35.82 -1.38
CA SER A 1079 -17.75 -35.93 0.07
C SER A 1079 -16.51 -35.43 0.81
#